data_AF-A0A7R9V2I6-F1
#
_entry.id   AF-A0A7R9V2I6-F1
#
_cell.length_a   1.000
_cell.length_b   1.000
_cell.length_c   1.000
_cell.angle_alpha   90.00
_cell.angle_beta   90.00
_cell.angle_gamma   90.00
#
_symmetry.space_group_name_H-M   'P 1'
#
loop_
_entity.id
_entity.type
_entity.pdbx_description
1 polymer ?
#
loop_
_entity_poly.entity_id
_entity_poly.type
_entity_poly.pdbx_seq_one_letter_code
_entity_poly.pdbx_strand_id
1 'polypeptide(L)'
;MGCGSSQLKNEPDMPASEKPLPRDAQRRDELAIAKQSAKSQHEDGSHMHDDYSHRDKQNLINGNGVVDRVGSLRYLSPEEAELVALKQKLIREWTPEYTMEEVRPPAESPDVHSERATNTTLGMVLKEQLHFVRKTKIICTAGPACWEEDQLEKLLRAGLNVLRFNFSHGDHEGHFKVLERFRKVCDATGFCAAALLDTKGPEVRTAMLRDAKPIDLEAGQTIIVEAVGDRYTEFEGFKDESETRIGLSYAHLCRDVKAGNKILLADGSISITVEEILSETELRGTVLNSKMLGERKNCNLPGVKVDIPVLTEKDINDLQNFAAKHKMDFVAASFVQSKADVEFIRRVLDEAGGHHVKIISKIENAAGLDNFDEILEVTDGIMVARGDLGMEIPVEKVPLAQKMMITKANIAGKFIVTATQMLESMISNPRPTRAEMTDVANACFDGTDAVMLSGETANGDYPDTAVATMANICRSAELGTNYYQVFDFVRSFTPKPVSGIEAMCCALAKDAVDLRPGAIIVFSEHGKSARLMAKYRPPAPVLVVTSNAKLARSCQALYTVHPMLIDKPVTSPNDIPEQVEHALKYAVSSGLCMAGKEVLIMTSTSVTADASAAAKLLRRQVMVTLAPGKLDQSSLGALAPTNSSMDPKFIAKTISLRSTTISLDMIKSEAMPTRKTKVAVTIGPSSSSREVLERLVDEGMDVARFKFSHGTPAAHDEVLSQLRAICETKRKKVATLMDLQGPEVRTSYLVDPATKQRIDTLELNQGDTVELYGTDKLSETTFVGYRTAGGGVVRLGVDLLDFADCVSPGVIIRLRDGAIGIRVEVVAGGKVTGVVLNSGIMGERKVVHIVGVRLHGKNIGRDIDTIAEFASTHQIDFVATSQVKGRSDIEELRSLLDQLGCESTRIIAKIETADGLRALDDIIDESDGIMLARGTLGMDIAPDKVALAQSLILTKCKVAGKPCVVARHCLESMNTNPRPTRAEMTDVANAVLDAADAIMLCSETATGMFPVECLTTAVRICRNAEAAINYNIQHSFIRDFSAKPFNTVTAASVALAKGAMDAQLQAAVVVSNSGEAADVVTKYRPDVPVIVATSEESVVLQCKLKFGQYGMLVSRGDINSADAIVEMAKTWVRDQGLVSGDSARIAIMHGYETADVRSSAVIRIVAV
;
A
#
# COMPACT_ATOMS: atom_id res chain seq x y z
N MET A 1 -19.52 35.79 43.61
CA MET A 1 -20.57 36.82 43.83
C MET A 1 -20.68 37.62 42.54
N GLY A 2 -21.82 38.11 42.07
CA GLY A 2 -23.22 38.01 42.55
C GLY A 2 -24.13 38.73 41.55
N CYS A 3 -25.43 38.41 41.50
CA CYS A 3 -26.32 38.87 40.43
C CYS A 3 -26.89 40.30 40.63
N GLY A 4 -27.18 40.96 39.50
CA GLY A 4 -28.25 41.98 39.36
C GLY A 4 -27.86 43.45 39.54
N SER A 5 -28.71 44.43 39.18
CA SER A 5 -29.86 44.39 38.24
C SER A 5 -30.56 45.77 38.15
N SER A 6 -30.75 46.32 36.94
CA SER A 6 -31.65 47.46 36.63
C SER A 6 -31.27 48.83 37.26
N GLN A 7 -31.81 50.00 36.90
CA GLN A 7 -33.00 50.33 36.08
C GLN A 7 -32.93 51.79 35.53
N LEU A 8 -33.90 52.17 34.66
CA LEU A 8 -34.36 53.54 34.28
C LEU A 8 -33.59 54.31 33.17
N LYS A 9 -34.23 55.09 32.26
CA LYS A 9 -35.62 55.05 31.69
C LYS A 9 -35.76 56.02 30.48
N ASN A 10 -36.92 56.00 29.81
CA ASN A 10 -37.49 56.97 28.84
C ASN A 10 -36.86 56.98 27.42
N GLU A 11 -37.54 57.29 26.30
CA GLU A 11 -38.95 57.22 25.78
C GLU A 11 -38.93 57.87 24.35
N PRO A 12 -40.01 57.91 23.54
CA PRO A 12 -40.97 56.87 23.12
C PRO A 12 -41.08 56.75 21.56
N ASP A 13 -41.74 55.71 21.01
CA ASP A 13 -43.12 55.79 20.45
C ASP A 13 -43.54 54.50 19.66
N MET A 14 -44.84 54.42 19.30
CA MET A 14 -45.55 53.25 18.71
C MET A 14 -46.30 53.63 17.39
N PRO A 15 -47.02 52.73 16.64
CA PRO A 15 -47.66 51.45 17.01
C PRO A 15 -47.57 50.28 15.98
N ALA A 16 -48.45 49.27 16.11
CA ALA A 16 -48.65 48.06 15.29
C ALA A 16 -49.55 48.33 14.03
N SER A 17 -50.11 47.38 13.23
CA SER A 17 -50.39 45.94 13.40
C SER A 17 -50.64 45.15 12.07
N GLU A 18 -50.71 43.81 12.20
CA GLU A 18 -51.54 42.83 11.45
C GLU A 18 -51.29 42.45 9.96
N LYS A 19 -52.01 41.40 9.53
CA LYS A 19 -52.01 40.64 8.24
C LYS A 19 -53.18 41.11 7.34
N PRO A 20 -53.24 40.90 5.99
CA PRO A 20 -53.04 39.59 5.31
C PRO A 20 -52.53 39.59 3.84
N LEU A 21 -52.67 38.42 3.18
CA LEU A 21 -52.54 38.09 1.74
C LEU A 21 -53.61 38.79 0.84
N PRO A 22 -53.60 38.66 -0.52
CA PRO A 22 -52.57 38.24 -1.51
C PRO A 22 -52.44 39.18 -2.75
N ARG A 23 -51.55 38.89 -3.72
CA ARG A 23 -51.85 38.73 -5.19
C ARG A 23 -50.62 38.60 -6.11
N ASP A 24 -50.87 38.08 -7.31
CA ASP A 24 -49.90 37.81 -8.40
C ASP A 24 -49.60 39.01 -9.33
N ALA A 25 -48.60 38.79 -10.19
CA ALA A 25 -48.60 39.07 -11.65
C ALA A 25 -47.74 40.22 -12.24
N GLN A 26 -46.83 39.78 -13.13
CA GLN A 26 -46.44 40.37 -14.43
C GLN A 26 -45.54 41.61 -14.56
N ARG A 27 -44.42 41.38 -15.30
CA ARG A 27 -43.81 42.24 -16.35
C ARG A 27 -43.04 43.49 -15.82
N ARG A 28 -42.09 44.08 -16.59
CA ARG A 28 -41.77 43.94 -18.03
C ARG A 28 -40.28 44.15 -18.32
N ASP A 29 -39.91 43.97 -19.59
CA ASP A 29 -38.57 44.06 -20.18
C ASP A 29 -38.04 45.50 -20.30
N GLU A 30 -36.71 45.68 -20.28
CA GLU A 30 -36.00 46.89 -20.75
C GLU A 30 -34.71 46.53 -21.52
N LEU A 31 -34.29 47.41 -22.43
CA LEU A 31 -33.09 47.29 -23.26
C LEU A 31 -32.68 48.67 -23.82
N ALA A 32 -31.46 49.18 -23.53
CA ALA A 32 -30.64 50.06 -24.42
C ALA A 32 -29.46 50.84 -23.74
N ILE A 33 -28.24 50.63 -24.27
CA ILE A 33 -27.31 51.67 -24.82
C ILE A 33 -26.54 52.67 -23.88
N ALA A 34 -25.25 52.33 -23.67
CA ALA A 34 -24.00 53.09 -23.93
C ALA A 34 -23.58 54.43 -23.26
N LYS A 35 -22.25 54.53 -23.00
CA LYS A 35 -21.30 55.65 -23.29
C LYS A 35 -19.83 55.16 -23.12
N GLN A 36 -18.94 55.30 -24.12
CA GLN A 36 -17.91 56.35 -24.34
C GLN A 36 -16.78 56.46 -23.28
N SER A 37 -15.49 56.74 -23.55
CA SER A 37 -14.60 56.76 -24.75
C SER A 37 -13.17 57.26 -24.32
N ALA A 38 -12.03 57.29 -25.03
CA ALA A 38 -11.58 56.92 -26.39
C ALA A 38 -10.01 56.94 -26.50
N LYS A 39 -9.42 56.30 -27.54
CA LYS A 39 -8.10 56.60 -28.21
C LYS A 39 -6.76 56.40 -27.43
N SER A 40 -5.60 56.10 -28.05
CA SER A 40 -5.26 55.71 -29.45
C SER A 40 -3.80 55.18 -29.62
N GLN A 41 -3.63 54.18 -30.52
CA GLN A 41 -2.47 53.88 -31.40
C GLN A 41 -1.02 53.88 -30.86
N HIS A 42 -0.35 52.72 -30.91
CA HIS A 42 0.56 52.36 -32.02
C HIS A 42 0.78 50.82 -32.11
N GLU A 43 1.08 50.35 -33.33
CA GLU A 43 2.03 49.31 -33.78
C GLU A 43 2.85 48.51 -32.71
N ASP A 44 3.21 47.23 -32.91
CA ASP A 44 2.95 46.26 -34.01
C ASP A 44 3.22 44.80 -33.54
N GLY A 45 2.85 43.79 -34.34
CA GLY A 45 3.49 42.47 -34.36
C GLY A 45 2.78 41.30 -33.65
N SER A 46 2.35 40.31 -34.45
CA SER A 46 2.47 38.83 -34.27
C SER A 46 2.27 38.15 -32.89
N HIS A 47 1.64 36.97 -32.75
CA HIS A 47 0.89 36.08 -33.66
C HIS A 47 0.14 35.06 -32.78
N MET A 48 -0.89 34.37 -33.33
CA MET A 48 -1.52 33.09 -32.89
C MET A 48 -1.48 32.72 -31.39
N HIS A 49 -2.62 32.46 -30.74
CA HIS A 49 -3.36 31.22 -30.99
C HIS A 49 -4.82 31.25 -30.51
N ASP A 50 -5.62 30.37 -31.13
CA ASP A 50 -6.71 29.53 -30.61
C ASP A 50 -7.98 30.08 -29.91
N ASP A 51 -9.03 29.31 -30.21
CA ASP A 51 -10.03 28.74 -29.29
C ASP A 51 -11.39 29.39 -28.98
N TYR A 52 -12.32 28.45 -28.74
CA TYR A 52 -13.72 28.48 -28.28
C TYR A 52 -14.36 29.84 -27.91
N SER A 53 -15.64 30.08 -28.23
CA SER A 53 -16.71 29.27 -27.62
C SER A 53 -18.16 29.60 -28.03
N HIS A 54 -19.04 28.62 -27.76
CA HIS A 54 -20.42 28.73 -27.25
C HIS A 54 -21.63 29.19 -28.12
N ARG A 55 -22.52 28.20 -28.30
CA ARG A 55 -23.96 28.16 -27.91
C ARG A 55 -25.04 28.78 -28.81
N ASP A 56 -25.83 27.86 -29.36
CA ASP A 56 -27.29 27.69 -29.14
C ASP A 56 -28.22 28.92 -29.13
N LYS A 57 -29.23 28.89 -30.02
CA LYS A 57 -30.60 28.46 -29.61
C LYS A 57 -31.62 28.33 -30.75
N GLN A 58 -32.53 27.36 -30.55
CA GLN A 58 -33.90 27.29 -31.09
C GLN A 58 -34.06 27.01 -32.61
N ASN A 59 -35.02 26.21 -33.08
CA ASN A 59 -36.18 25.57 -32.42
C ASN A 59 -36.31 24.06 -32.75
N LEU A 60 -37.03 23.32 -31.89
CA LEU A 60 -37.57 21.99 -32.23
C LEU A 60 -38.86 22.11 -33.06
N ILE A 61 -39.20 21.05 -33.80
CA ILE A 61 -40.55 20.42 -33.78
C ILE A 61 -40.49 19.01 -34.43
N ASN A 62 -41.03 18.03 -33.71
CA ASN A 62 -41.54 16.69 -34.10
C ASN A 62 -40.80 15.82 -35.14
N GLY A 63 -40.36 14.62 -34.71
CA GLY A 63 -39.98 13.54 -35.62
C GLY A 63 -39.37 12.31 -34.94
N ASN A 64 -40.17 11.48 -34.27
CA ASN A 64 -39.66 10.23 -33.66
C ASN A 64 -39.43 9.15 -34.74
N GLY A 65 -38.20 9.06 -35.23
CA GLY A 65 -37.69 7.93 -36.02
C GLY A 65 -36.56 7.22 -35.25
N VAL A 66 -36.51 5.89 -35.34
CA VAL A 66 -35.38 5.08 -34.86
C VAL A 66 -34.67 4.49 -36.08
N VAL A 67 -33.34 4.54 -36.08
CA VAL A 67 -32.50 3.97 -37.13
C VAL A 67 -32.01 2.60 -36.66
N ASP A 68 -32.25 1.56 -37.47
CA ASP A 68 -31.68 0.22 -37.26
C ASP A 68 -30.54 -0.04 -38.25
N ARG A 69 -29.72 -1.06 -37.99
CA ARG A 69 -28.38 -1.29 -38.58
C ARG A 69 -28.32 -1.57 -40.08
N VAL A 70 -29.43 -1.45 -40.83
CA VAL A 70 -29.47 -1.57 -42.31
C VAL A 70 -30.25 -0.42 -42.96
N GLY A 71 -29.69 0.79 -42.83
CA GLY A 71 -29.70 1.80 -43.92
C GLY A 71 -31.03 2.40 -44.39
N SER A 72 -32.15 2.22 -43.68
CA SER A 72 -33.43 2.83 -44.09
C SER A 72 -34.32 3.22 -42.91
N LEU A 73 -34.90 4.42 -42.99
CA LEU A 73 -35.89 4.94 -42.04
C LEU A 73 -37.28 4.38 -42.40
N ARG A 74 -37.81 3.48 -41.57
CA ARG A 74 -39.18 2.95 -41.70
C ARG A 74 -40.08 3.56 -40.62
N TYR A 75 -41.18 4.17 -41.05
CA TYR A 75 -42.24 4.59 -40.13
C TYR A 75 -42.98 3.36 -39.60
N LEU A 76 -43.15 3.29 -38.28
CA LEU A 76 -43.98 2.27 -37.62
C LEU A 76 -45.46 2.55 -37.90
N SER A 77 -46.24 1.50 -38.14
CA SER A 77 -47.70 1.58 -38.13
C SER A 77 -48.23 1.91 -36.72
N PRO A 78 -49.50 2.35 -36.57
CA PRO A 78 -50.07 2.63 -35.25
C PRO A 78 -50.03 1.43 -34.32
N GLU A 79 -50.29 0.22 -34.82
CA GLU A 79 -50.22 -1.03 -34.04
C GLU A 79 -48.79 -1.40 -33.66
N GLU A 80 -47.80 -1.20 -34.55
CA GLU A 80 -46.38 -1.38 -34.20
C GLU A 80 -45.90 -0.33 -33.18
N ALA A 81 -46.36 0.91 -33.28
CA ALA A 81 -46.04 1.98 -32.33
C ALA A 81 -46.70 1.73 -30.97
N GLU A 82 -47.92 1.23 -30.94
CA GLU A 82 -48.61 0.82 -29.71
C GLU A 82 -47.98 -0.45 -29.12
N LEU A 83 -47.51 -1.40 -29.94
CA LEU A 83 -46.75 -2.57 -29.48
C LEU A 83 -45.36 -2.19 -28.96
N VAL A 84 -44.70 -1.17 -29.53
CA VAL A 84 -43.44 -0.62 -29.01
C VAL A 84 -43.68 0.15 -27.72
N ALA A 85 -44.75 0.95 -27.62
CA ALA A 85 -45.14 1.61 -26.38
C ALA A 85 -45.53 0.60 -25.28
N LEU A 86 -46.24 -0.48 -25.64
CA LEU A 86 -46.58 -1.58 -24.76
C LEU A 86 -45.34 -2.38 -24.35
N LYS A 87 -44.36 -2.60 -25.25
CA LYS A 87 -43.06 -3.18 -24.89
C LYS A 87 -42.26 -2.27 -23.97
N GLN A 88 -42.19 -0.97 -24.22
CA GLN A 88 -41.50 -0.02 -23.33
C GLN A 88 -42.19 0.11 -21.97
N LYS A 89 -43.53 0.06 -21.95
CA LYS A 89 -44.33 0.00 -20.72
C LYS A 89 -44.09 -1.31 -19.97
N LEU A 90 -44.17 -2.46 -20.64
CA LEU A 90 -43.87 -3.77 -20.05
C LEU A 90 -42.42 -3.85 -19.56
N ILE A 91 -41.43 -3.30 -20.26
CA ILE A 91 -40.05 -3.23 -19.78
C ILE A 91 -40.00 -2.45 -18.45
N ARG A 92 -40.68 -1.31 -18.35
CA ARG A 92 -40.80 -0.54 -17.08
C ARG A 92 -41.66 -1.22 -15.99
N GLU A 93 -42.57 -2.12 -16.37
CA GLU A 93 -43.47 -2.83 -15.46
C GLU A 93 -42.99 -4.26 -15.10
N TRP A 94 -41.99 -4.81 -15.80
CA TRP A 94 -41.41 -6.14 -15.57
C TRP A 94 -39.96 -6.12 -15.09
N THR A 95 -39.16 -5.08 -15.33
CA THR A 95 -37.83 -5.00 -14.69
C THR A 95 -37.99 -4.55 -13.24
N PRO A 96 -37.52 -5.34 -12.23
CA PRO A 96 -37.17 -4.76 -10.94
C PRO A 96 -35.97 -3.86 -11.18
N GLU A 97 -36.19 -2.54 -11.23
CA GLU A 97 -35.25 -1.57 -11.81
C GLU A 97 -33.85 -1.64 -11.18
N TYR A 98 -32.93 -2.38 -11.82
CA TYR A 98 -31.50 -2.10 -11.75
C TYR A 98 -31.26 -0.80 -12.53
N THR A 99 -31.55 0.32 -11.87
CA THR A 99 -31.06 1.61 -12.34
C THR A 99 -29.57 1.65 -12.10
N MET A 100 -28.77 1.66 -13.19
CA MET A 100 -27.39 2.15 -13.11
C MET A 100 -27.48 3.56 -12.56
N GLU A 101 -26.98 3.78 -11.34
CA GLU A 101 -26.94 5.12 -10.78
C GLU A 101 -25.92 5.96 -11.54
N GLU A 102 -26.35 7.09 -12.09
CA GLU A 102 -25.45 8.10 -12.67
C GLU A 102 -24.38 8.50 -11.64
N VAL A 103 -23.19 7.94 -11.79
CA VAL A 103 -21.99 8.29 -11.03
C VAL A 103 -21.06 8.96 -12.01
N ARG A 104 -20.94 10.28 -11.88
CA ARG A 104 -19.93 11.04 -12.62
C ARG A 104 -18.56 10.62 -12.09
N PRO A 105 -17.63 10.14 -12.94
CA PRO A 105 -16.24 9.95 -12.54
C PRO A 105 -15.61 11.30 -12.11
N PRO A 106 -14.38 11.29 -11.58
CA PRO A 106 -13.56 12.50 -11.54
C PRO A 106 -13.51 13.19 -12.91
N ALA A 107 -13.24 14.49 -12.95
CA ALA A 107 -13.07 15.20 -14.21
C ALA A 107 -11.91 14.60 -15.04
N GLU A 108 -11.91 14.85 -16.35
CA GLU A 108 -10.94 14.36 -17.37
C GLU A 108 -9.53 14.97 -17.23
N SER A 109 -9.05 15.12 -16.00
CA SER A 109 -7.64 15.32 -15.68
C SER A 109 -6.88 14.03 -15.99
N PRO A 110 -5.77 14.06 -16.77
CA PRO A 110 -4.91 12.90 -16.92
C PRO A 110 -4.24 12.52 -15.60
N ASP A 111 -4.12 13.46 -14.66
CA ASP A 111 -3.55 13.29 -13.33
C ASP A 111 -4.61 12.92 -12.28
N VAL A 112 -4.37 11.82 -11.56
CA VAL A 112 -5.04 11.50 -10.29
C VAL A 112 -4.22 12.03 -9.13
N HIS A 113 -4.64 13.16 -8.57
CA HIS A 113 -4.16 13.60 -7.27
C HIS A 113 -4.74 12.73 -6.16
N SER A 114 -3.93 12.39 -5.15
CA SER A 114 -4.30 11.53 -4.04
C SER A 114 -3.58 11.95 -2.76
N GLU A 115 -4.32 12.52 -1.81
CA GLU A 115 -3.80 12.81 -0.47
C GLU A 115 -4.21 11.71 0.51
N ARG A 116 -3.26 11.22 1.32
CA ARG A 116 -3.48 10.25 2.41
C ARG A 116 -2.58 10.59 3.59
N ALA A 117 -3.15 10.68 4.78
CA ALA A 117 -2.39 10.93 6.00
C ALA A 117 -2.61 9.89 7.07
N THR A 118 -1.54 9.61 7.80
CA THR A 118 -1.47 8.61 8.85
C THR A 118 -1.11 9.31 10.17
N ASN A 119 -2.10 9.52 11.04
CA ASN A 119 -1.90 10.07 12.38
C ASN A 119 -1.52 8.96 13.36
N THR A 120 -0.22 8.81 13.64
CA THR A 120 0.32 7.72 14.46
C THR A 120 1.04 8.24 15.69
N THR A 121 0.60 7.83 16.88
CA THR A 121 1.26 8.12 18.15
C THR A 121 1.99 6.89 18.70
N LEU A 122 3.03 7.10 19.50
CA LEU A 122 3.73 6.01 20.21
C LEU A 122 2.77 5.13 21.05
N GLY A 123 1.73 5.76 21.63
CA GLY A 123 0.69 5.06 22.39
C GLY A 123 -0.26 4.21 21.55
N MET A 124 -0.30 4.38 20.22
CA MET A 124 -0.99 3.46 19.30
C MET A 124 -0.09 2.27 18.94
N VAL A 125 1.24 2.49 18.83
CA VAL A 125 2.23 1.46 18.50
C VAL A 125 2.48 0.49 19.66
N LEU A 126 2.57 1.01 20.89
CA LEU A 126 2.96 0.22 22.08
C LEU A 126 1.79 -0.36 22.91
N LYS A 127 0.53 -0.08 22.57
CA LYS A 127 -0.63 -0.71 23.23
C LYS A 127 -1.00 -2.02 22.54
N GLU A 128 -1.06 -3.09 23.32
CA GLU A 128 -1.31 -4.45 22.80
C GLU A 128 -2.66 -4.58 22.10
N GLN A 129 -3.74 -4.06 22.71
CA GLN A 129 -5.07 -4.03 22.08
C GLN A 129 -5.85 -2.75 22.39
N LEU A 130 -6.73 -2.40 21.44
CA LEU A 130 -7.88 -1.51 21.61
C LEU A 130 -9.05 -2.26 20.97
N HIS A 131 -10.18 -2.41 21.66
CA HIS A 131 -11.39 -3.00 21.08
C HIS A 131 -12.20 -1.93 20.35
N PHE A 132 -12.37 -2.08 19.04
CA PHE A 132 -13.21 -1.22 18.20
C PHE A 132 -13.69 -1.98 16.97
N VAL A 133 -14.74 -1.45 16.34
CA VAL A 133 -15.34 -2.01 15.13
C VAL A 133 -14.38 -1.84 13.94
N ARG A 134 -14.09 -2.96 13.26
CA ARG A 134 -13.34 -2.99 12.00
C ARG A 134 -14.24 -2.52 10.85
N LYS A 135 -13.75 -1.56 10.06
CA LYS A 135 -14.44 -0.93 8.94
C LYS A 135 -14.11 -1.58 7.59
N THR A 136 -12.84 -1.87 7.33
CA THR A 136 -12.40 -2.54 6.09
C THR A 136 -12.88 -3.99 6.10
N LYS A 137 -13.49 -4.45 5.00
CA LYS A 137 -14.10 -5.77 4.87
C LYS A 137 -13.08 -6.83 4.43
N ILE A 138 -13.38 -8.10 4.71
CA ILE A 138 -12.52 -9.23 4.32
C ILE A 138 -13.29 -10.20 3.43
N ILE A 139 -12.72 -10.47 2.26
CA ILE A 139 -13.18 -11.51 1.33
C ILE A 139 -12.27 -12.73 1.49
N CYS A 140 -12.86 -13.92 1.66
CA CYS A 140 -12.11 -15.18 1.78
C CYS A 140 -12.48 -16.10 0.62
N THR A 141 -11.51 -16.78 0.02
CA THR A 141 -11.79 -17.75 -1.05
C THR A 141 -12.11 -19.12 -0.46
N ALA A 142 -13.25 -19.67 -0.83
CA ALA A 142 -13.66 -21.03 -0.48
C ALA A 142 -12.78 -22.07 -1.20
N GLY A 143 -12.33 -23.07 -0.45
CA GLY A 143 -11.60 -24.23 -0.98
C GLY A 143 -11.57 -25.36 0.05
N PRO A 144 -10.90 -26.49 -0.26
CA PRO A 144 -10.89 -27.68 0.59
C PRO A 144 -10.52 -27.42 2.06
N ALA A 145 -9.67 -26.42 2.35
CA ALA A 145 -9.30 -26.05 3.71
C ALA A 145 -10.43 -25.41 4.54
N CYS A 146 -11.56 -25.02 3.92
CA CYS A 146 -12.66 -24.33 4.60
C CYS A 146 -14.08 -24.69 4.10
N TRP A 147 -14.27 -25.84 3.43
CA TRP A 147 -15.60 -26.25 2.93
C TRP A 147 -16.56 -26.79 4.00
N GLU A 148 -16.06 -27.20 5.17
CA GLU A 148 -16.88 -27.79 6.25
C GLU A 148 -17.44 -26.72 7.22
N GLU A 149 -18.61 -26.99 7.80
CA GLU A 149 -19.41 -26.02 8.56
C GLU A 149 -18.65 -25.42 9.76
N ASP A 150 -17.98 -26.26 10.56
CA ASP A 150 -17.13 -25.83 11.68
C ASP A 150 -16.05 -24.81 11.28
N GLN A 151 -15.49 -24.95 10.07
CA GLN A 151 -14.43 -24.07 9.59
C GLN A 151 -15.00 -22.79 8.99
N LEU A 152 -16.14 -22.85 8.31
CA LEU A 152 -16.90 -21.67 7.87
C LEU A 152 -17.30 -20.80 9.08
N GLU A 153 -17.72 -21.41 10.20
CA GLU A 153 -17.98 -20.69 11.45
C GLU A 153 -16.72 -20.02 12.00
N LYS A 154 -15.57 -20.70 12.01
CA LYS A 154 -14.29 -20.09 12.42
C LYS A 154 -13.92 -18.89 11.54
N LEU A 155 -14.08 -18.97 10.22
CA LEU A 155 -13.81 -17.83 9.33
C LEU A 155 -14.73 -16.64 9.63
N LEU A 156 -16.03 -16.88 9.85
CA LEU A 156 -16.99 -15.84 10.25
C LEU A 156 -16.60 -15.18 11.58
N ARG A 157 -16.25 -15.98 12.60
CA ARG A 157 -15.79 -15.49 13.91
C ARG A 157 -14.46 -14.73 13.83
N ALA A 158 -13.54 -15.15 12.95
CA ALA A 158 -12.26 -14.48 12.73
C ALA A 158 -12.43 -13.11 12.02
N GLY A 159 -13.38 -13.01 11.07
CA GLY A 159 -13.74 -11.74 10.43
C GLY A 159 -14.21 -11.80 8.97
N LEU A 160 -14.55 -12.96 8.41
CA LEU A 160 -15.09 -13.06 7.05
C LEU A 160 -16.33 -12.18 6.87
N ASN A 161 -16.37 -11.39 5.79
CA ASN A 161 -17.55 -10.62 5.37
C ASN A 161 -18.16 -11.17 4.06
N VAL A 162 -17.33 -11.65 3.15
CA VAL A 162 -17.74 -12.22 1.86
C VAL A 162 -17.01 -13.53 1.61
N LEU A 163 -17.74 -14.58 1.22
CA LEU A 163 -17.17 -15.84 0.76
C LEU A 163 -17.11 -15.84 -0.77
N ARG A 164 -15.91 -15.97 -1.33
CA ARG A 164 -15.60 -16.02 -2.76
C ARG A 164 -15.53 -17.46 -3.25
N PHE A 165 -16.25 -17.76 -4.31
CA PHE A 165 -16.25 -19.04 -5.00
C PHE A 165 -15.50 -18.86 -6.33
N ASN A 166 -14.35 -19.51 -6.48
CA ASN A 166 -13.49 -19.39 -7.68
C ASN A 166 -13.93 -20.41 -8.74
N PHE A 167 -14.52 -19.95 -9.85
CA PHE A 167 -15.04 -20.82 -10.91
C PHE A 167 -13.99 -21.20 -11.98
N SER A 168 -12.71 -20.79 -11.86
CA SER A 168 -11.61 -21.44 -12.59
C SER A 168 -11.40 -22.90 -12.16
N HIS A 169 -11.99 -23.33 -11.03
CA HIS A 169 -11.95 -24.70 -10.51
C HIS A 169 -13.34 -25.17 -10.04
N GLY A 170 -13.50 -26.49 -9.89
CA GLY A 170 -14.74 -27.11 -9.43
C GLY A 170 -15.89 -27.09 -10.44
N ASP A 171 -17.04 -27.57 -10.00
CA ASP A 171 -18.29 -27.62 -10.76
C ASP A 171 -19.45 -26.97 -9.98
N HIS A 172 -20.62 -26.87 -10.62
CA HIS A 172 -21.81 -26.26 -10.02
C HIS A 172 -22.33 -27.04 -8.81
N GLU A 173 -22.14 -28.36 -8.73
CA GLU A 173 -22.66 -29.18 -7.63
C GLU A 173 -21.80 -28.99 -6.38
N GLY A 174 -20.48 -29.00 -6.52
CA GLY A 174 -19.52 -28.71 -5.45
C GLY A 174 -19.69 -27.29 -4.89
N HIS A 175 -19.70 -26.27 -5.76
CA HIS A 175 -19.91 -24.88 -5.34
C HIS A 175 -21.28 -24.68 -4.68
N PHE A 176 -22.34 -25.36 -5.14
CA PHE A 176 -23.67 -25.25 -4.53
C PHE A 176 -23.71 -25.84 -3.12
N LYS A 177 -23.15 -27.04 -2.89
CA LYS A 177 -23.06 -27.65 -1.55
C LYS A 177 -22.36 -26.75 -0.53
N VAL A 178 -21.28 -26.08 -0.95
CA VAL A 178 -20.54 -25.13 -0.10
C VAL A 178 -21.37 -23.87 0.17
N LEU A 179 -22.13 -23.38 -0.82
CA LEU A 179 -23.04 -22.24 -0.66
C LEU A 179 -24.21 -22.54 0.29
N GLU A 180 -24.77 -23.76 0.26
CA GLU A 180 -25.81 -24.19 1.20
C GLU A 180 -25.27 -24.27 2.64
N ARG A 181 -24.11 -24.92 2.84
CA ARG A 181 -23.41 -24.95 4.14
C ARG A 181 -23.13 -23.55 4.68
N PHE A 182 -22.58 -22.66 3.86
CA PHE A 182 -22.27 -21.29 4.25
C PHE A 182 -23.51 -20.50 4.69
N ARG A 183 -24.61 -20.60 3.95
CA ARG A 183 -25.89 -19.96 4.32
C ARG A 183 -26.47 -20.54 5.60
N LYS A 184 -26.49 -21.87 5.75
CA LYS A 184 -26.91 -22.57 6.97
C LYS A 184 -26.11 -22.11 8.20
N VAL A 185 -24.78 -21.96 8.08
CA VAL A 185 -23.93 -21.47 9.18
C VAL A 185 -24.23 -20.00 9.48
N CYS A 186 -24.41 -19.13 8.47
CA CYS A 186 -24.83 -17.74 8.68
C CYS A 186 -26.16 -17.65 9.44
N ASP A 187 -27.17 -18.43 9.03
CA ASP A 187 -28.50 -18.46 9.66
C ASP A 187 -28.43 -19.01 11.09
N ALA A 188 -27.63 -20.04 11.35
CA ALA A 188 -27.46 -20.64 12.67
C ALA A 188 -26.65 -19.78 13.66
N THR A 189 -25.71 -18.98 13.16
CA THR A 189 -24.83 -18.12 13.99
C THR A 189 -25.33 -16.68 14.12
N GLY A 190 -26.25 -16.25 13.25
CA GLY A 190 -26.69 -14.86 13.13
C GLY A 190 -25.69 -13.94 12.42
N PHE A 191 -24.58 -14.46 11.87
CA PHE A 191 -23.63 -13.64 11.11
C PHE A 191 -24.17 -13.33 9.71
N CYS A 192 -24.40 -12.05 9.43
CA CYS A 192 -24.65 -11.60 8.07
C CYS A 192 -23.33 -11.58 7.27
N ALA A 193 -23.23 -12.42 6.24
CA ALA A 193 -22.14 -12.44 5.27
C ALA A 193 -22.69 -12.62 3.84
N ALA A 194 -21.89 -12.28 2.81
CA ALA A 194 -22.32 -12.30 1.41
C ALA A 194 -21.60 -13.38 0.57
N ALA A 195 -22.18 -13.76 -0.56
CA ALA A 195 -21.61 -14.72 -1.50
C ALA A 195 -21.18 -14.07 -2.84
N LEU A 196 -19.93 -14.31 -3.24
CA LEU A 196 -19.29 -13.78 -4.45
C LEU A 196 -18.89 -14.93 -5.40
N LEU A 197 -19.37 -14.93 -6.64
CA LEU A 197 -18.83 -15.77 -7.71
C LEU A 197 -17.68 -15.03 -8.41
N ASP A 198 -16.54 -15.68 -8.66
CA ASP A 198 -15.44 -15.12 -9.48
C ASP A 198 -15.33 -15.97 -10.76
N THR A 199 -15.51 -15.35 -11.93
CA THR A 199 -15.57 -16.04 -13.23
C THR A 199 -14.21 -16.57 -13.65
N LYS A 200 -14.18 -17.61 -14.50
CA LYS A 200 -12.92 -18.09 -15.07
C LYS A 200 -12.37 -17.06 -16.06
N GLY A 201 -13.20 -16.65 -17.02
CA GLY A 201 -12.83 -15.71 -18.07
C GLY A 201 -11.81 -16.26 -19.09
N PRO A 202 -11.34 -15.38 -20.00
CA PRO A 202 -10.53 -15.74 -21.17
C PRO A 202 -9.03 -15.94 -20.88
N GLU A 203 -8.69 -16.93 -20.06
CA GLU A 203 -7.29 -17.33 -19.80
C GLU A 203 -6.62 -17.95 -21.04
N VAL A 204 -5.46 -17.44 -21.49
CA VAL A 204 -4.59 -18.16 -22.45
C VAL A 204 -3.77 -19.21 -21.69
N ARG A 205 -3.62 -20.42 -22.27
CA ARG A 205 -2.89 -21.54 -21.64
C ARG A 205 -1.98 -22.29 -22.60
N THR A 206 -0.99 -23.01 -22.05
CA THR A 206 -0.18 -23.97 -22.80
C THR A 206 -0.97 -25.23 -23.17
N ALA A 207 -0.59 -25.84 -24.29
CA ALA A 207 -1.15 -27.10 -24.77
C ALA A 207 -0.73 -28.31 -23.91
N MET A 208 -1.13 -29.51 -24.34
CA MET A 208 -0.62 -30.79 -23.82
C MET A 208 0.85 -31.00 -24.23
N LEU A 209 1.52 -31.93 -23.55
CA LEU A 209 2.91 -32.32 -23.84
C LEU A 209 2.98 -33.80 -24.21
N ARG A 210 3.92 -34.18 -25.08
CA ARG A 210 4.12 -35.57 -25.51
C ARG A 210 4.40 -36.47 -24.29
N ASP A 211 3.73 -37.61 -24.24
CA ASP A 211 3.70 -38.53 -23.08
C ASP A 211 3.28 -37.87 -21.74
N ALA A 212 2.65 -36.69 -21.76
CA ALA A 212 2.42 -35.81 -20.60
C ALA A 212 3.70 -35.46 -19.79
N LYS A 213 4.89 -35.56 -20.41
CA LYS A 213 6.17 -35.28 -19.76
C LYS A 213 6.46 -33.77 -19.73
N PRO A 214 6.87 -33.20 -18.58
CA PRO A 214 7.39 -31.84 -18.54
C PRO A 214 8.60 -31.66 -19.47
N ILE A 215 8.66 -30.52 -20.17
CA ILE A 215 9.81 -30.13 -20.98
C ILE A 215 10.75 -29.30 -20.13
N ASP A 216 12.02 -29.68 -20.02
CA ASP A 216 13.03 -28.81 -19.40
C ASP A 216 13.52 -27.76 -20.41
N LEU A 217 13.27 -26.49 -20.11
CA LEU A 217 13.70 -25.35 -20.92
C LEU A 217 15.00 -24.78 -20.36
N GLU A 218 15.94 -24.44 -21.23
CA GLU A 218 17.25 -23.87 -20.86
C GLU A 218 17.36 -22.40 -21.29
N ALA A 219 17.97 -21.56 -20.45
CA ALA A 219 18.21 -20.15 -20.77
C ALA A 219 19.11 -20.01 -22.02
N GLY A 220 18.67 -19.18 -22.97
CA GLY A 220 19.34 -18.97 -24.26
C GLY A 220 18.96 -19.99 -25.35
N GLN A 221 18.16 -21.03 -25.05
CA GLN A 221 17.70 -21.96 -26.08
C GLN A 221 16.61 -21.32 -26.97
N THR A 222 16.65 -21.64 -28.26
CA THR A 222 15.58 -21.34 -29.21
C THR A 222 14.37 -22.25 -28.99
N ILE A 223 13.16 -21.73 -29.22
CA ILE A 223 11.89 -22.45 -29.09
C ILE A 223 10.90 -22.02 -30.18
N ILE A 224 10.14 -22.97 -30.72
CA ILE A 224 8.98 -22.70 -31.59
C ILE A 224 7.71 -22.69 -30.75
N VAL A 225 6.85 -21.69 -30.99
CA VAL A 225 5.54 -21.55 -30.34
C VAL A 225 4.45 -21.53 -31.40
N GLU A 226 3.49 -22.46 -31.30
CA GLU A 226 2.35 -22.59 -32.22
C GLU A 226 1.05 -22.03 -31.62
N ALA A 227 0.31 -21.24 -32.40
CA ALA A 227 -1.01 -20.70 -32.13
C ALA A 227 -2.09 -21.77 -32.36
N VAL A 228 -2.17 -22.76 -31.47
CA VAL A 228 -2.99 -23.97 -31.68
C VAL A 228 -4.50 -23.74 -31.48
N GLY A 229 -4.88 -22.67 -30.78
CA GLY A 229 -6.28 -22.34 -30.51
C GLY A 229 -6.99 -23.44 -29.70
N ASP A 230 -8.22 -23.76 -30.09
CA ASP A 230 -9.02 -24.81 -29.42
C ASP A 230 -8.39 -26.21 -29.50
N ARG A 231 -7.46 -26.45 -30.43
CA ARG A 231 -6.68 -27.71 -30.52
C ARG A 231 -5.67 -27.89 -29.39
N TYR A 232 -5.59 -26.99 -28.40
CA TYR A 232 -4.60 -27.08 -27.32
C TYR A 232 -4.70 -28.35 -26.46
N THR A 233 -5.83 -29.07 -26.48
CA THR A 233 -5.99 -30.40 -25.86
C THR A 233 -5.57 -31.57 -26.74
N GLU A 234 -5.33 -31.35 -28.04
CA GLU A 234 -4.96 -32.36 -29.04
C GLU A 234 -3.48 -32.23 -29.47
N PHE A 235 -2.91 -31.04 -29.33
CA PHE A 235 -1.52 -30.75 -29.67
C PHE A 235 -0.54 -31.29 -28.60
N GLU A 236 0.51 -31.99 -29.05
CA GLU A 236 1.60 -32.49 -28.20
C GLU A 236 2.88 -31.67 -28.36
N GLY A 237 3.17 -30.79 -27.39
CA GLY A 237 4.48 -30.11 -27.32
C GLY A 237 5.61 -31.07 -26.94
N PHE A 238 6.83 -30.83 -27.42
CA PHE A 238 7.98 -31.69 -27.20
C PHE A 238 9.33 -30.94 -27.19
N LYS A 239 10.37 -31.63 -26.69
CA LYS A 239 11.79 -31.29 -26.86
C LYS A 239 12.54 -32.56 -27.23
N ASP A 240 13.37 -32.49 -28.26
CA ASP A 240 14.34 -33.50 -28.64
C ASP A 240 15.72 -32.86 -28.91
N GLU A 241 16.66 -33.61 -29.52
CA GLU A 241 18.01 -33.12 -29.82
C GLU A 241 18.04 -32.05 -30.94
N SER A 242 16.91 -31.81 -31.63
CA SER A 242 16.82 -30.96 -32.82
C SER A 242 15.84 -29.79 -32.70
N GLU A 243 14.70 -29.95 -32.02
CA GLU A 243 13.70 -28.89 -31.83
C GLU A 243 13.14 -28.89 -30.39
N THR A 244 12.78 -27.69 -29.89
CA THR A 244 11.81 -27.53 -28.80
C THR A 244 10.59 -26.80 -29.34
N ARG A 245 9.40 -27.39 -29.20
CA ARG A 245 8.14 -26.88 -29.73
C ARG A 245 7.00 -26.98 -28.72
N ILE A 246 6.25 -25.90 -28.55
CA ILE A 246 5.10 -25.80 -27.64
C ILE A 246 3.90 -25.14 -28.32
N GLY A 247 2.69 -25.41 -27.82
CA GLY A 247 1.45 -24.79 -28.31
C GLY A 247 0.81 -23.87 -27.28
N LEU A 248 0.15 -22.79 -27.72
CA LEU A 248 -0.67 -21.88 -26.92
C LEU A 248 -2.12 -21.83 -27.43
N SER A 249 -3.08 -21.80 -26.50
CA SER A 249 -4.52 -21.81 -26.81
C SER A 249 -5.06 -20.52 -27.44
N TYR A 250 -4.22 -19.54 -27.78
CA TYR A 250 -4.63 -18.29 -28.42
C TYR A 250 -4.40 -18.36 -29.93
N ALA A 251 -5.47 -18.56 -30.69
CA ALA A 251 -5.43 -18.71 -32.15
C ALA A 251 -4.92 -17.45 -32.89
N HIS A 252 -4.94 -16.28 -32.26
CA HIS A 252 -4.49 -15.02 -32.85
C HIS A 252 -3.08 -14.58 -32.38
N LEU A 253 -2.33 -15.45 -31.69
CA LEU A 253 -0.99 -15.15 -31.17
C LEU A 253 -0.09 -14.49 -32.22
N CYS A 254 0.12 -15.13 -33.37
CA CYS A 254 1.05 -14.67 -34.40
C CYS A 254 0.50 -13.49 -35.24
N ARG A 255 -0.76 -13.09 -35.03
CA ARG A 255 -1.37 -11.85 -35.56
C ARG A 255 -1.06 -10.65 -34.66
N ASP A 256 -1.09 -10.86 -33.34
CA ASP A 256 -1.10 -9.78 -32.35
C ASP A 256 0.23 -9.55 -31.63
N VAL A 257 1.13 -10.55 -31.60
CA VAL A 257 2.50 -10.39 -31.11
C VAL A 257 3.48 -10.02 -32.23
N LYS A 258 4.55 -9.32 -31.89
CA LYS A 258 5.65 -8.95 -32.80
C LYS A 258 7.01 -9.27 -32.17
N ALA A 259 8.07 -9.23 -32.96
CA ALA A 259 9.44 -9.34 -32.48
C ALA A 259 9.70 -8.35 -31.32
N GLY A 260 10.35 -8.83 -30.27
CA GLY A 260 10.59 -8.10 -29.02
C GLY A 260 9.46 -8.19 -27.97
N ASN A 261 8.25 -8.66 -28.29
CA ASN A 261 7.27 -9.01 -27.26
C ASN A 261 7.76 -10.16 -26.39
N LYS A 262 7.20 -10.27 -25.18
CA LYS A 262 7.45 -11.38 -24.25
C LYS A 262 6.22 -12.25 -24.14
N ILE A 263 6.44 -13.55 -24.04
CA ILE A 263 5.46 -14.56 -23.66
C ILE A 263 5.86 -15.03 -22.27
N LEU A 264 4.97 -14.87 -21.29
CA LEU A 264 5.21 -15.25 -19.90
C LEU A 264 4.36 -16.46 -19.55
N LEU A 265 4.98 -17.59 -19.22
CA LEU A 265 4.30 -18.86 -18.95
C LEU A 265 4.47 -19.26 -17.48
N ALA A 266 3.48 -19.97 -16.93
CA ALA A 266 3.48 -20.48 -15.55
C ALA A 266 3.79 -19.38 -14.52
N ASP A 267 2.88 -18.41 -14.41
CA ASP A 267 3.00 -17.21 -13.56
C ASP A 267 4.26 -16.37 -13.88
N GLY A 268 4.75 -16.48 -15.12
CA GLY A 268 5.99 -15.87 -15.62
C GLY A 268 7.27 -16.42 -15.00
N SER A 269 7.20 -17.60 -14.36
CA SER A 269 8.38 -18.38 -13.98
C SER A 269 9.14 -18.95 -15.18
N ILE A 270 8.53 -18.89 -16.37
CA ILE A 270 9.16 -19.02 -17.68
C ILE A 270 8.91 -17.72 -18.45
N SER A 271 9.96 -17.15 -19.03
CA SER A 271 9.86 -16.00 -19.95
C SER A 271 10.51 -16.34 -21.29
N ILE A 272 9.80 -16.08 -22.40
CA ILE A 272 10.30 -16.23 -23.78
C ILE A 272 10.22 -14.85 -24.44
N THR A 273 11.24 -14.44 -25.18
CA THR A 273 11.16 -13.27 -26.09
C THR A 273 10.87 -13.75 -27.51
N VAL A 274 9.90 -13.13 -28.19
CA VAL A 274 9.60 -13.37 -29.60
C VAL A 274 10.72 -12.79 -30.46
N GLU A 275 11.30 -13.58 -31.35
CA GLU A 275 12.36 -13.16 -32.28
C GLU A 275 11.81 -12.89 -33.68
N GLU A 276 11.02 -13.83 -34.21
CA GLU A 276 10.55 -13.84 -35.60
C GLU A 276 9.18 -14.52 -35.68
N ILE A 277 8.25 -13.96 -36.47
CA ILE A 277 7.01 -14.64 -36.84
C ILE A 277 7.29 -15.44 -38.11
N LEU A 278 7.06 -16.76 -38.07
CA LEU A 278 7.44 -17.69 -39.15
C LEU A 278 6.27 -17.97 -40.11
N SER A 279 5.05 -18.02 -39.58
CA SER A 279 3.82 -18.29 -40.33
C SER A 279 2.61 -17.65 -39.63
N GLU A 280 1.41 -17.81 -40.19
CA GLU A 280 0.16 -17.35 -39.54
C GLU A 280 -0.08 -18.03 -38.17
N THR A 281 0.56 -19.18 -37.91
CA THR A 281 0.42 -19.96 -36.69
C THR A 281 1.70 -20.17 -35.89
N GLU A 282 2.90 -19.93 -36.44
CA GLU A 282 4.16 -20.23 -35.74
C GLU A 282 5.04 -18.98 -35.56
N LEU A 283 5.71 -18.90 -34.41
CA LEU A 283 6.79 -17.96 -34.15
C LEU A 283 8.02 -18.66 -33.57
N ARG A 284 9.19 -18.07 -33.78
CA ARG A 284 10.43 -18.38 -33.07
C ARG A 284 10.59 -17.41 -31.89
N GLY A 285 11.02 -17.95 -30.76
CA GLY A 285 11.51 -17.15 -29.65
C GLY A 285 12.75 -17.77 -28.99
N THR A 286 13.33 -17.02 -28.06
CA THR A 286 14.42 -17.50 -27.18
C THR A 286 13.96 -17.48 -25.73
N VAL A 287 14.23 -18.58 -25.01
CA VAL A 287 13.95 -18.75 -23.59
C VAL A 287 14.92 -17.90 -22.76
N LEU A 288 14.41 -17.09 -21.83
CA LEU A 288 15.25 -16.17 -21.03
C LEU A 288 15.76 -16.79 -19.72
N ASN A 289 15.17 -17.89 -19.24
CA ASN A 289 15.52 -18.51 -17.97
C ASN A 289 15.23 -20.02 -17.97
N SER A 290 16.08 -20.81 -17.32
CA SER A 290 15.90 -22.27 -17.27
C SER A 290 14.77 -22.67 -16.32
N LYS A 291 13.87 -23.58 -16.74
CA LYS A 291 12.76 -24.11 -15.94
C LYS A 291 12.04 -25.27 -16.66
N MET A 292 11.54 -26.24 -15.91
CA MET A 292 10.56 -27.21 -16.46
C MET A 292 9.21 -26.54 -16.76
N LEU A 293 8.74 -26.66 -18.00
CA LEU A 293 7.39 -26.37 -18.43
C LEU A 293 6.49 -27.60 -18.25
N GLY A 294 5.24 -27.39 -17.81
CA GLY A 294 4.20 -28.41 -17.79
C GLY A 294 2.99 -28.02 -18.65
N GLU A 295 2.00 -28.91 -18.70
CA GLU A 295 0.75 -28.71 -19.43
C GLU A 295 -0.14 -27.63 -18.82
N ARG A 296 -1.00 -27.01 -19.66
CA ARG A 296 -2.13 -26.14 -19.26
C ARG A 296 -1.78 -24.99 -18.31
N LYS A 297 -0.52 -24.55 -18.30
CA LYS A 297 -0.04 -23.38 -17.55
C LYS A 297 -0.63 -22.11 -18.14
N ASN A 298 -0.88 -21.11 -17.31
CA ASN A 298 -1.29 -19.79 -17.77
C ASN A 298 -0.21 -19.15 -18.67
N CYS A 299 -0.67 -18.29 -19.56
CA CYS A 299 0.14 -17.50 -20.47
C CYS A 299 -0.32 -16.03 -20.42
N ASN A 300 0.61 -15.13 -20.14
CA ASN A 300 0.43 -13.68 -20.19
C ASN A 300 1.22 -13.12 -21.38
N LEU A 301 0.71 -12.04 -22.00
CA LEU A 301 1.26 -11.46 -23.23
C LEU A 301 1.48 -9.94 -23.07
N PRO A 302 2.48 -9.52 -22.27
CA PRO A 302 2.57 -8.13 -21.83
C PRO A 302 2.79 -7.15 -22.99
N GLY A 303 1.97 -6.11 -23.01
CA GLY A 303 1.95 -5.11 -24.09
C GLY A 303 1.27 -5.58 -25.39
N VAL A 304 0.50 -6.68 -25.34
CA VAL A 304 -0.33 -7.18 -26.46
C VAL A 304 -1.80 -7.02 -26.09
N LYS A 305 -2.64 -6.56 -27.01
CA LYS A 305 -4.09 -6.57 -26.80
C LYS A 305 -4.63 -7.97 -27.13
N VAL A 306 -4.98 -8.72 -26.10
CA VAL A 306 -5.58 -10.05 -26.24
C VAL A 306 -7.06 -9.93 -26.62
N ASP A 307 -7.36 -10.33 -27.85
CA ASP A 307 -8.66 -10.26 -28.53
C ASP A 307 -9.44 -11.57 -28.31
N ILE A 308 -10.01 -11.72 -27.10
CA ILE A 308 -10.85 -12.85 -26.70
C ILE A 308 -12.09 -12.29 -25.97
N PRO A 309 -13.31 -12.82 -26.18
CA PRO A 309 -14.50 -12.39 -25.44
C PRO A 309 -14.35 -12.51 -23.92
N VAL A 310 -14.80 -11.47 -23.19
CA VAL A 310 -14.74 -11.40 -21.71
C VAL A 310 -15.51 -12.52 -20.99
N LEU A 311 -16.48 -13.16 -21.65
CA LEU A 311 -17.19 -14.33 -21.16
C LEU A 311 -17.03 -15.49 -22.15
N THR A 312 -16.55 -16.63 -21.66
CA THR A 312 -16.64 -17.90 -22.39
C THR A 312 -18.05 -18.51 -22.26
N GLU A 313 -18.37 -19.53 -23.05
CA GLU A 313 -19.63 -20.29 -22.89
C GLU A 313 -19.81 -20.82 -21.46
N LYS A 314 -18.71 -21.24 -20.80
CA LYS A 314 -18.70 -21.65 -19.40
C LYS A 314 -19.08 -20.48 -18.49
N ASP A 315 -18.49 -19.30 -18.67
CA ASP A 315 -18.80 -18.15 -17.82
C ASP A 315 -20.26 -17.69 -18.00
N ILE A 316 -20.80 -17.71 -19.22
CA ILE A 316 -22.24 -17.45 -19.46
C ILE A 316 -23.10 -18.46 -18.68
N ASN A 317 -22.78 -19.75 -18.76
CA ASN A 317 -23.46 -20.78 -17.98
C ASN A 317 -23.30 -20.59 -16.46
N ASP A 318 -22.14 -20.15 -15.98
CA ASP A 318 -21.91 -19.86 -14.56
C ASP A 318 -22.75 -18.66 -14.10
N LEU A 319 -22.86 -17.59 -14.89
CA LEU A 319 -23.69 -16.43 -14.57
C LEU A 319 -25.19 -16.77 -14.56
N GLN A 320 -25.67 -17.48 -15.58
CA GLN A 320 -27.10 -17.77 -15.74
C GLN A 320 -27.55 -18.93 -14.83
N ASN A 321 -26.89 -20.09 -14.95
CA ASN A 321 -27.30 -21.32 -14.29
C ASN A 321 -26.70 -21.51 -12.89
N PHE A 322 -25.75 -20.67 -12.45
CA PHE A 322 -25.34 -20.59 -11.04
C PHE A 322 -25.68 -19.25 -10.39
N ALA A 323 -25.09 -18.13 -10.85
CA ALA A 323 -25.12 -16.86 -10.11
C ALA A 323 -26.55 -16.30 -9.92
N ALA A 324 -27.32 -16.19 -11.01
CA ALA A 324 -28.70 -15.72 -10.94
C ALA A 324 -29.62 -16.73 -10.24
N LYS A 325 -29.57 -18.00 -10.67
CA LYS A 325 -30.38 -19.11 -10.12
C LYS A 325 -30.24 -19.29 -8.62
N HIS A 326 -29.00 -19.32 -8.11
CA HIS A 326 -28.70 -19.52 -6.68
C HIS A 326 -28.59 -18.21 -5.88
N LYS A 327 -28.93 -17.06 -6.50
CA LYS A 327 -29.04 -15.73 -5.88
C LYS A 327 -27.75 -15.30 -5.21
N MET A 328 -26.64 -15.33 -5.95
CA MET A 328 -25.36 -14.77 -5.49
C MET A 328 -25.51 -13.26 -5.27
N ASP A 329 -24.76 -12.70 -4.33
CA ASP A 329 -24.84 -11.26 -4.04
C ASP A 329 -23.94 -10.46 -4.99
N PHE A 330 -22.81 -11.05 -5.37
CA PHE A 330 -21.81 -10.46 -6.24
C PHE A 330 -21.30 -11.43 -7.31
N VAL A 331 -20.84 -10.86 -8.43
CA VAL A 331 -20.01 -11.50 -9.46
C VAL A 331 -18.76 -10.66 -9.64
N ALA A 332 -17.58 -11.25 -9.56
CA ALA A 332 -16.33 -10.67 -10.03
C ALA A 332 -16.02 -11.23 -11.42
N ALA A 333 -15.92 -10.33 -12.39
CA ALA A 333 -15.70 -10.66 -13.79
C ALA A 333 -14.23 -10.47 -14.17
N SER A 334 -13.61 -11.55 -14.63
CA SER A 334 -12.19 -11.61 -15.03
C SER A 334 -11.91 -10.94 -16.37
N PHE A 335 -10.72 -10.35 -16.50
CA PHE A 335 -10.18 -9.72 -17.71
C PHE A 335 -11.11 -8.69 -18.39
N VAL A 336 -11.86 -7.91 -17.62
CA VAL A 336 -12.68 -6.80 -18.14
C VAL A 336 -11.79 -5.75 -18.81
N GLN A 337 -12.02 -5.47 -20.11
CA GLN A 337 -11.20 -4.54 -20.90
C GLN A 337 -11.91 -3.22 -21.21
N SER A 338 -13.24 -3.15 -21.09
CA SER A 338 -14.06 -2.02 -21.56
C SER A 338 -15.40 -1.88 -20.84
N LYS A 339 -16.07 -0.75 -21.03
CA LYS A 339 -17.47 -0.51 -20.66
C LYS A 339 -18.43 -1.50 -21.32
N ALA A 340 -18.19 -1.83 -22.59
CA ALA A 340 -19.02 -2.78 -23.35
C ALA A 340 -19.02 -4.19 -22.76
N ASP A 341 -17.90 -4.61 -22.15
CA ASP A 341 -17.80 -5.89 -21.44
C ASP A 341 -18.73 -5.93 -20.22
N VAL A 342 -18.72 -4.87 -19.41
CA VAL A 342 -19.59 -4.76 -18.21
C VAL A 342 -21.06 -4.70 -18.60
N GLU A 343 -21.41 -3.98 -19.69
CA GLU A 343 -22.76 -3.94 -20.24
C GLU A 343 -23.21 -5.31 -20.79
N PHE A 344 -22.30 -6.12 -21.34
CA PHE A 344 -22.60 -7.50 -21.75
C PHE A 344 -22.82 -8.42 -20.55
N ILE A 345 -21.94 -8.38 -19.55
CA ILE A 345 -22.08 -9.16 -18.29
C ILE A 345 -23.41 -8.81 -17.59
N ARG A 346 -23.77 -7.53 -17.56
CA ARG A 346 -25.06 -7.04 -17.04
C ARG A 346 -26.23 -7.64 -17.83
N ARG A 347 -26.21 -7.59 -19.16
CA ARG A 347 -27.25 -8.20 -20.01
C ARG A 347 -27.42 -9.70 -19.73
N VAL A 348 -26.33 -10.47 -19.70
CA VAL A 348 -26.35 -11.93 -19.45
C VAL A 348 -26.94 -12.27 -18.08
N LEU A 349 -26.63 -11.48 -17.05
CA LEU A 349 -27.25 -11.62 -15.72
C LEU A 349 -28.73 -11.26 -15.75
N ASP A 350 -29.11 -10.11 -16.33
CA ASP A 350 -30.49 -9.61 -16.29
C ASP A 350 -31.46 -10.51 -17.07
N GLU A 351 -31.04 -11.05 -18.22
CA GLU A 351 -31.78 -12.03 -19.01
C GLU A 351 -32.08 -13.33 -18.22
N ALA A 352 -31.23 -13.67 -17.25
CA ALA A 352 -31.45 -14.79 -16.32
C ALA A 352 -32.10 -14.39 -14.98
N GLY A 353 -32.59 -13.14 -14.82
CA GLY A 353 -33.19 -12.64 -13.58
C GLY A 353 -32.18 -12.18 -12.51
N GLY A 354 -30.91 -12.03 -12.89
CA GLY A 354 -29.77 -11.60 -12.08
C GLY A 354 -29.64 -10.08 -11.83
N HIS A 355 -30.71 -9.31 -12.05
CA HIS A 355 -30.81 -7.84 -11.81
C HIS A 355 -30.34 -7.36 -10.43
N HIS A 356 -30.20 -8.27 -9.46
CA HIS A 356 -29.80 -7.97 -8.09
C HIS A 356 -28.34 -8.35 -7.78
N VAL A 357 -27.70 -9.14 -8.64
CA VAL A 357 -26.30 -9.57 -8.51
C VAL A 357 -25.42 -8.38 -8.88
N LYS A 358 -24.46 -8.02 -8.03
CA LYS A 358 -23.61 -6.84 -8.21
C LYS A 358 -22.31 -7.16 -8.94
N ILE A 359 -21.92 -6.38 -9.95
CA ILE A 359 -20.72 -6.63 -10.77
C ILE A 359 -19.49 -5.94 -10.18
N ILE A 360 -18.44 -6.72 -9.94
CA ILE A 360 -17.08 -6.27 -9.64
C ILE A 360 -16.24 -6.51 -10.90
N SER A 361 -15.73 -5.44 -11.52
CA SER A 361 -14.83 -5.58 -12.67
C SER A 361 -13.40 -5.80 -12.16
N LYS A 362 -12.77 -6.92 -12.55
CA LYS A 362 -11.38 -7.23 -12.17
C LYS A 362 -10.44 -6.61 -13.21
N ILE A 363 -9.59 -5.70 -12.75
CA ILE A 363 -8.61 -5.01 -13.63
C ILE A 363 -7.32 -5.82 -13.63
N GLU A 364 -7.17 -6.64 -14.66
CA GLU A 364 -6.15 -7.71 -14.77
C GLU A 364 -5.15 -7.49 -15.91
N ASN A 365 -5.35 -6.50 -16.78
CA ASN A 365 -4.48 -6.21 -17.91
C ASN A 365 -4.40 -4.70 -18.25
N ALA A 366 -3.53 -4.34 -19.19
CA ALA A 366 -3.32 -2.96 -19.60
C ALA A 366 -4.56 -2.31 -20.25
N ALA A 367 -5.39 -3.08 -20.97
CA ALA A 367 -6.59 -2.55 -21.64
C ALA A 367 -7.67 -2.11 -20.63
N GLY A 368 -7.92 -2.92 -19.59
CA GLY A 368 -8.81 -2.55 -18.49
C GLY A 368 -8.28 -1.40 -17.62
N LEU A 369 -6.97 -1.16 -17.63
CA LEU A 369 -6.35 -0.01 -16.98
C LEU A 369 -6.45 1.28 -17.82
N ASP A 370 -6.30 1.16 -19.14
CA ASP A 370 -6.50 2.25 -20.11
C ASP A 370 -7.96 2.75 -20.10
N ASN A 371 -8.91 1.82 -20.15
CA ASN A 371 -10.35 2.11 -20.17
C ASN A 371 -10.97 2.22 -18.76
N PHE A 372 -10.15 2.43 -17.71
CA PHE A 372 -10.60 2.31 -16.32
C PHE A 372 -11.77 3.23 -15.96
N ASP A 373 -11.82 4.46 -16.51
CA ASP A 373 -12.89 5.41 -16.16
C ASP A 373 -14.26 5.03 -16.74
N GLU A 374 -14.30 4.51 -17.97
CA GLU A 374 -15.55 4.03 -18.58
C GLU A 374 -16.04 2.73 -17.92
N ILE A 375 -15.13 1.86 -17.47
CA ILE A 375 -15.46 0.67 -16.65
C ILE A 375 -16.01 1.11 -15.29
N LEU A 376 -15.37 2.09 -14.64
CA LEU A 376 -15.78 2.61 -13.33
C LEU A 376 -17.18 3.26 -13.36
N GLU A 377 -17.56 3.89 -14.48
CA GLU A 377 -18.89 4.46 -14.69
C GLU A 377 -20.01 3.42 -14.56
N VAL A 378 -19.88 2.25 -15.20
CA VAL A 378 -20.96 1.24 -15.31
C VAL A 378 -20.89 0.10 -14.30
N THR A 379 -19.72 -0.23 -13.75
CA THR A 379 -19.55 -1.32 -12.76
C THR A 379 -20.23 -1.01 -11.41
N ASP A 380 -20.55 -2.01 -10.57
CA ASP A 380 -20.97 -1.74 -9.18
C ASP A 380 -19.75 -1.53 -8.25
N GLY A 381 -18.64 -2.23 -8.53
CA GLY A 381 -17.35 -2.11 -7.83
C GLY A 381 -16.16 -2.53 -8.69
N ILE A 382 -14.96 -2.42 -8.13
CA ILE A 382 -13.67 -2.76 -8.78
C ILE A 382 -12.90 -3.78 -7.92
N MET A 383 -12.14 -4.66 -8.57
CA MET A 383 -11.08 -5.44 -7.92
C MET A 383 -9.73 -5.11 -8.56
N VAL A 384 -8.78 -4.66 -7.75
CA VAL A 384 -7.36 -4.53 -8.11
C VAL A 384 -6.75 -5.92 -8.01
N ALA A 385 -6.77 -6.66 -9.13
CA ALA A 385 -6.35 -8.04 -9.21
C ALA A 385 -4.84 -8.13 -9.53
N ARG A 386 -4.02 -8.02 -8.48
CA ARG A 386 -2.57 -7.78 -8.58
C ARG A 386 -1.76 -8.98 -9.10
N GLY A 387 -2.38 -10.15 -9.21
CA GLY A 387 -1.77 -11.34 -9.83
C GLY A 387 -1.43 -11.05 -11.29
N ASP A 388 -2.43 -11.18 -12.15
CA ASP A 388 -2.35 -10.98 -13.60
C ASP A 388 -1.96 -9.56 -13.99
N LEU A 389 -2.45 -8.52 -13.28
CA LEU A 389 -2.07 -7.14 -13.61
C LEU A 389 -0.55 -6.93 -13.53
N GLY A 390 0.11 -7.49 -12.52
CA GLY A 390 1.58 -7.45 -12.40
C GLY A 390 2.33 -8.46 -13.27
N MET A 391 1.62 -9.17 -14.15
CA MET A 391 2.21 -9.89 -15.29
C MET A 391 2.13 -9.03 -16.55
N GLU A 392 1.00 -8.36 -16.77
CA GLU A 392 0.70 -7.57 -17.96
C GLU A 392 1.33 -6.16 -17.97
N ILE A 393 1.54 -5.52 -16.81
CA ILE A 393 2.31 -4.26 -16.69
C ILE A 393 3.63 -4.48 -15.93
N PRO A 394 4.65 -3.62 -16.11
CA PRO A 394 5.91 -3.73 -15.38
C PRO A 394 5.69 -3.75 -13.87
N VAL A 395 6.38 -4.65 -13.18
CA VAL A 395 6.07 -5.04 -11.80
C VAL A 395 6.20 -3.85 -10.82
N GLU A 396 7.13 -2.95 -11.12
CA GLU A 396 7.38 -1.67 -10.43
C GLU A 396 6.25 -0.63 -10.56
N LYS A 397 5.30 -0.82 -11.49
CA LYS A 397 4.16 0.09 -11.74
C LYS A 397 2.89 -0.30 -10.98
N VAL A 398 2.75 -1.56 -10.56
CA VAL A 398 1.55 -2.09 -9.89
C VAL A 398 1.13 -1.26 -8.65
N PRO A 399 2.05 -0.78 -7.79
CA PRO A 399 1.67 0.04 -6.62
C PRO A 399 1.06 1.40 -7.00
N LEU A 400 1.42 1.97 -8.16
CA LEU A 400 0.84 3.22 -8.67
C LEU A 400 -0.57 2.95 -9.23
N ALA A 401 -0.72 1.88 -10.02
CA ALA A 401 -2.02 1.47 -10.57
C ALA A 401 -3.05 1.18 -9.45
N GLN A 402 -2.65 0.48 -8.37
CA GLN A 402 -3.46 0.28 -7.17
C GLN A 402 -3.97 1.61 -6.60
N LYS A 403 -3.08 2.58 -6.37
CA LYS A 403 -3.42 3.88 -5.77
C LYS A 403 -4.30 4.74 -6.67
N MET A 404 -4.06 4.70 -7.98
CA MET A 404 -4.89 5.37 -8.99
C MET A 404 -6.33 4.85 -8.93
N MET A 405 -6.51 3.53 -9.03
CA MET A 405 -7.83 2.88 -9.05
C MET A 405 -8.60 3.09 -7.73
N ILE A 406 -7.94 2.91 -6.58
CA ILE A 406 -8.59 3.14 -5.26
C ILE A 406 -9.00 4.60 -5.08
N THR A 407 -8.19 5.56 -5.53
CA THR A 407 -8.53 6.98 -5.43
C THR A 407 -9.73 7.34 -6.30
N LYS A 408 -9.72 6.93 -7.58
CA LYS A 408 -10.84 7.16 -8.50
C LYS A 408 -12.14 6.50 -8.01
N ALA A 409 -12.09 5.25 -7.55
CA ALA A 409 -13.24 4.53 -7.00
C ALA A 409 -13.81 5.20 -5.73
N ASN A 410 -12.95 5.67 -4.82
CA ASN A 410 -13.36 6.39 -3.61
C ASN A 410 -14.07 7.71 -3.93
N ILE A 411 -13.60 8.48 -4.92
CA ILE A 411 -14.26 9.72 -5.36
C ILE A 411 -15.62 9.42 -6.01
N ALA A 412 -15.68 8.38 -6.85
CA ALA A 412 -16.92 7.88 -7.45
C ALA A 412 -17.91 7.32 -6.41
N GLY A 413 -17.43 6.84 -5.26
CA GLY A 413 -18.24 6.11 -4.28
C GLY A 413 -18.67 4.73 -4.78
N LYS A 414 -17.79 4.07 -5.54
CA LYS A 414 -17.89 2.67 -5.99
C LYS A 414 -17.00 1.86 -5.06
N PHE A 415 -17.42 0.68 -4.61
CA PHE A 415 -16.63 -0.09 -3.66
C PHE A 415 -15.43 -0.74 -4.35
N ILE A 416 -14.28 -0.82 -3.66
CA ILE A 416 -13.07 -1.41 -4.23
C ILE A 416 -12.41 -2.46 -3.33
N VAL A 417 -11.94 -3.54 -3.98
CA VAL A 417 -11.24 -4.67 -3.36
C VAL A 417 -9.77 -4.62 -3.78
N THR A 418 -8.85 -4.76 -2.82
CA THR A 418 -7.43 -5.07 -3.08
C THR A 418 -7.22 -6.58 -2.94
N ALA A 419 -6.60 -7.22 -3.93
CA ALA A 419 -6.58 -8.68 -4.06
C ALA A 419 -5.21 -9.27 -4.46
N THR A 420 -5.09 -10.57 -4.21
CA THR A 420 -3.96 -11.46 -4.55
C THR A 420 -2.66 -11.18 -3.77
N GLN A 421 -2.03 -12.26 -3.27
CA GLN A 421 -0.79 -12.23 -2.48
C GLN A 421 -0.81 -11.19 -1.34
N MET A 422 -1.87 -11.19 -0.52
CA MET A 422 -2.00 -10.24 0.59
C MET A 422 -1.32 -10.76 1.86
N LEU A 423 -1.48 -12.05 2.19
CA LEU A 423 -0.79 -12.74 3.28
C LEU A 423 -0.22 -14.09 2.79
N GLU A 424 0.28 -14.14 1.54
CA GLU A 424 0.60 -15.38 0.79
C GLU A 424 1.40 -16.42 1.61
N SER A 425 2.41 -16.00 2.36
CA SER A 425 3.20 -16.93 3.18
C SER A 425 2.39 -17.69 4.24
N MET A 426 1.20 -17.20 4.61
CA MET A 426 0.28 -17.87 5.54
C MET A 426 -0.43 -19.11 4.96
N ILE A 427 -0.22 -19.42 3.68
CA ILE A 427 -0.61 -20.73 3.12
C ILE A 427 0.08 -21.87 3.90
N SER A 428 1.36 -21.71 4.28
CA SER A 428 2.16 -22.75 4.96
C SER A 428 2.87 -22.28 6.24
N ASN A 429 2.66 -21.04 6.67
CA ASN A 429 3.26 -20.48 7.88
C ASN A 429 2.19 -19.90 8.83
N PRO A 430 2.30 -20.07 10.16
CA PRO A 430 1.31 -19.55 11.09
C PRO A 430 1.35 -18.01 11.27
N ARG A 431 2.21 -17.30 10.53
CA ARG A 431 2.41 -15.84 10.57
C ARG A 431 2.87 -15.33 9.18
N PRO A 432 2.47 -14.11 8.77
CA PRO A 432 2.85 -13.54 7.49
C PRO A 432 4.26 -12.93 7.48
N THR A 433 4.74 -12.52 6.31
CA THR A 433 5.96 -11.70 6.16
C THR A 433 5.72 -10.25 6.59
N ARG A 434 6.79 -9.44 6.69
CA ARG A 434 6.67 -8.02 7.05
C ARG A 434 6.13 -7.16 5.92
N ALA A 435 6.45 -7.50 4.67
CA ALA A 435 5.87 -6.88 3.48
C ALA A 435 4.37 -7.17 3.37
N GLU A 436 3.91 -8.38 3.68
CA GLU A 436 2.48 -8.74 3.72
C GLU A 436 1.72 -7.92 4.78
N MET A 437 2.30 -7.75 5.98
CA MET A 437 1.71 -6.91 7.03
C MET A 437 1.58 -5.44 6.63
N THR A 438 2.61 -4.87 6.01
CA THR A 438 2.58 -3.47 5.57
C THR A 438 1.72 -3.30 4.33
N ASP A 439 1.65 -4.27 3.41
CA ASP A 439 0.79 -4.24 2.23
C ASP A 439 -0.70 -4.17 2.60
N VAL A 440 -1.19 -5.06 3.48
CA VAL A 440 -2.59 -5.02 3.98
C VAL A 440 -2.89 -3.69 4.70
N ALA A 441 -1.95 -3.18 5.50
CA ALA A 441 -2.11 -1.87 6.16
C ALA A 441 -2.13 -0.72 5.15
N ASN A 442 -1.27 -0.75 4.12
CA ASN A 442 -1.20 0.26 3.08
C ASN A 442 -2.43 0.24 2.16
N ALA A 443 -3.02 -0.91 1.86
CA ALA A 443 -4.31 -1.00 1.17
C ALA A 443 -5.44 -0.32 1.96
N CYS A 444 -5.43 -0.46 3.30
CA CYS A 444 -6.34 0.28 4.18
C CYS A 444 -6.07 1.79 4.20
N PHE A 445 -4.80 2.23 4.21
CA PHE A 445 -4.44 3.64 4.13
C PHE A 445 -4.74 4.26 2.76
N ASP A 446 -4.55 3.53 1.66
CA ASP A 446 -4.97 3.93 0.31
C ASP A 446 -6.50 4.08 0.22
N GLY A 447 -7.23 3.36 1.07
CA GLY A 447 -8.66 3.52 1.29
C GLY A 447 -9.51 2.46 0.60
N THR A 448 -9.05 1.20 0.52
CA THR A 448 -9.83 0.07 -0.01
C THR A 448 -11.08 -0.20 0.86
N ASP A 449 -12.20 -0.62 0.27
CA ASP A 449 -13.38 -1.07 1.05
C ASP A 449 -13.14 -2.47 1.61
N ALA A 450 -12.48 -3.32 0.84
CA ALA A 450 -12.15 -4.69 1.22
C ALA A 450 -10.72 -5.11 0.84
N VAL A 451 -10.22 -6.10 1.57
CA VAL A 451 -9.02 -6.88 1.27
C VAL A 451 -9.39 -8.35 1.08
N MET A 452 -8.63 -9.10 0.27
CA MET A 452 -9.00 -10.47 -0.13
C MET A 452 -7.90 -11.51 0.09
N LEU A 453 -8.28 -12.62 0.73
CA LEU A 453 -7.49 -13.84 0.85
C LEU A 453 -7.88 -14.83 -0.28
N SER A 454 -6.87 -15.44 -0.86
CA SER A 454 -6.94 -16.38 -2.00
C SER A 454 -6.52 -17.78 -1.55
N GLY A 455 -5.29 -18.20 -1.82
CA GLY A 455 -4.79 -19.51 -1.39
C GLY A 455 -4.76 -19.65 0.14
N GLU A 456 -4.53 -18.54 0.85
CA GLU A 456 -4.43 -18.47 2.32
C GLU A 456 -5.68 -19.02 3.04
N THR A 457 -6.85 -18.99 2.38
CA THR A 457 -8.11 -19.54 2.92
C THR A 457 -8.63 -20.75 2.15
N ALA A 458 -8.31 -20.88 0.86
CA ALA A 458 -8.79 -21.98 0.03
C ALA A 458 -8.05 -23.29 0.29
N ASN A 459 -6.72 -23.23 0.46
CA ASN A 459 -5.85 -24.42 0.53
C ASN A 459 -4.66 -24.26 1.49
N GLY A 460 -4.67 -23.23 2.35
CA GLY A 460 -3.65 -23.02 3.38
C GLY A 460 -3.90 -23.82 4.66
N ASP A 461 -2.83 -24.05 5.42
CA ASP A 461 -2.83 -24.77 6.70
C ASP A 461 -3.44 -23.95 7.86
N TYR A 462 -3.52 -22.62 7.72
CA TYR A 462 -3.87 -21.68 8.80
C TYR A 462 -5.04 -20.71 8.46
N PRO A 463 -6.17 -21.16 7.85
CA PRO A 463 -7.11 -20.29 7.18
C PRO A 463 -7.85 -19.31 8.11
N ASP A 464 -8.32 -19.74 9.29
CA ASP A 464 -8.94 -18.83 10.26
C ASP A 464 -7.94 -17.85 10.90
N THR A 465 -6.69 -18.29 11.06
CA THR A 465 -5.61 -17.48 11.63
C THR A 465 -5.11 -16.43 10.63
N ALA A 466 -5.15 -16.72 9.32
CA ALA A 466 -4.95 -15.73 8.26
C ALA A 466 -6.05 -14.64 8.27
N VAL A 467 -7.33 -15.04 8.37
CA VAL A 467 -8.46 -14.10 8.49
C VAL A 467 -8.33 -13.22 9.74
N ALA A 468 -8.03 -13.82 10.90
CA ALA A 468 -7.86 -13.09 12.16
C ALA A 468 -6.68 -12.11 12.10
N THR A 469 -5.58 -12.51 11.46
CA THR A 469 -4.39 -11.66 11.26
C THR A 469 -4.70 -10.49 10.34
N MET A 470 -5.33 -10.74 9.19
CA MET A 470 -5.81 -9.69 8.27
C MET A 470 -6.75 -8.71 8.98
N ALA A 471 -7.70 -9.21 9.78
CA ALA A 471 -8.64 -8.38 10.54
C ALA A 471 -7.94 -7.48 11.57
N ASN A 472 -6.86 -7.96 12.21
CA ASN A 472 -6.08 -7.17 13.16
C ASN A 472 -5.20 -6.13 12.47
N ILE A 473 -4.61 -6.43 11.32
CA ILE A 473 -3.87 -5.45 10.50
C ILE A 473 -4.82 -4.34 10.01
N CYS A 474 -6.01 -4.70 9.50
CA CYS A 474 -7.03 -3.73 9.08
C CYS A 474 -7.41 -2.78 10.23
N ARG A 475 -7.76 -3.35 11.40
CA ARG A 475 -8.03 -2.57 12.63
C ARG A 475 -6.88 -1.61 12.95
N SER A 476 -5.63 -2.10 12.95
CA SER A 476 -4.46 -1.30 13.30
C SER A 476 -4.25 -0.13 12.34
N ALA A 477 -4.44 -0.35 11.03
CA ALA A 477 -4.40 0.72 10.04
C ALA A 477 -5.55 1.74 10.22
N GLU A 478 -6.77 1.28 10.52
CA GLU A 478 -7.92 2.15 10.77
C GLU A 478 -7.77 3.08 11.99
N LEU A 479 -6.85 2.80 12.93
CA LEU A 479 -6.47 3.72 14.00
C LEU A 479 -5.57 4.86 13.50
N GLY A 480 -4.72 4.57 12.50
CA GLY A 480 -3.80 5.53 11.90
C GLY A 480 -4.47 6.45 10.88
N THR A 481 -5.60 6.05 10.28
CA THR A 481 -6.30 6.85 9.25
C THR A 481 -6.65 8.26 9.74
N ASN A 482 -6.15 9.30 9.06
CA ASN A 482 -6.58 10.67 9.30
C ASN A 482 -7.93 10.98 8.60
N TYR A 483 -9.03 10.55 9.22
CA TYR A 483 -10.39 10.68 8.67
C TYR A 483 -10.79 12.11 8.29
N TYR A 484 -10.23 13.14 8.94
CA TYR A 484 -10.46 14.55 8.57
C TYR A 484 -9.98 14.86 7.15
N GLN A 485 -8.72 14.50 6.83
CA GLN A 485 -8.18 14.71 5.48
C GLN A 485 -8.78 13.76 4.45
N VAL A 486 -9.10 12.51 4.82
CA VAL A 486 -9.80 11.58 3.91
C VAL A 486 -11.17 12.13 3.51
N PHE A 487 -11.93 12.66 4.46
CA PHE A 487 -13.23 13.29 4.20
C PHE A 487 -13.09 14.55 3.32
N ASP A 488 -12.25 15.51 3.70
CA ASP A 488 -12.10 16.77 2.96
C ASP A 488 -11.50 16.54 1.56
N PHE A 489 -10.64 15.53 1.36
CA PHE A 489 -10.17 15.09 0.04
C PHE A 489 -11.33 14.57 -0.82
N VAL A 490 -12.06 13.53 -0.37
CA VAL A 490 -13.17 12.95 -1.15
C VAL A 490 -14.26 14.00 -1.45
N ARG A 491 -14.53 14.89 -0.49
CA ARG A 491 -15.44 16.03 -0.68
C ARG A 491 -14.92 17.05 -1.70
N SER A 492 -13.62 17.34 -1.70
CA SER A 492 -13.02 18.31 -2.63
C SER A 492 -13.03 17.82 -4.07
N PHE A 493 -12.77 16.52 -4.30
CA PHE A 493 -12.76 15.93 -5.65
C PHE A 493 -14.12 15.39 -6.14
N THR A 494 -15.11 15.16 -5.27
CA THR A 494 -16.49 14.82 -5.70
C THR A 494 -17.07 15.95 -6.58
N PRO A 495 -17.65 15.68 -7.77
CA PRO A 495 -18.31 16.71 -8.60
C PRO A 495 -19.47 17.44 -7.91
N LYS A 496 -19.77 18.68 -8.32
CA LYS A 496 -20.86 19.51 -7.76
C LYS A 496 -21.81 20.02 -8.86
N PRO A 497 -23.10 20.30 -8.55
CA PRO A 497 -23.79 20.01 -7.29
C PRO A 497 -24.05 18.51 -7.10
N VAL A 498 -24.09 18.06 -5.84
CA VAL A 498 -24.40 16.67 -5.46
C VAL A 498 -25.90 16.47 -5.26
N SER A 499 -26.34 15.20 -5.23
CA SER A 499 -27.75 14.88 -4.94
C SER A 499 -28.15 15.24 -3.50
N GLY A 500 -29.45 15.48 -3.25
CA GLY A 500 -29.92 15.83 -1.90
C GLY A 500 -29.70 14.75 -0.83
N ILE A 501 -29.58 13.47 -1.21
CA ILE A 501 -29.20 12.37 -0.29
C ILE A 501 -27.70 12.46 0.02
N GLU A 502 -26.87 12.63 -1.00
CA GLU A 502 -25.42 12.77 -0.90
C GLU A 502 -25.01 14.00 -0.09
N ALA A 503 -25.74 15.12 -0.19
CA ALA A 503 -25.54 16.29 0.65
C ALA A 503 -25.70 15.99 2.15
N MET A 504 -26.69 15.19 2.55
CA MET A 504 -26.88 14.80 3.96
C MET A 504 -25.87 13.73 4.40
N CYS A 505 -25.55 12.75 3.56
CA CYS A 505 -24.48 11.78 3.86
C CYS A 505 -23.11 12.47 4.02
N CYS A 506 -22.82 13.48 3.19
CA CYS A 506 -21.64 14.33 3.32
C CYS A 506 -21.65 15.15 4.62
N ALA A 507 -22.81 15.67 5.03
CA ALA A 507 -22.95 16.38 6.31
C ALA A 507 -22.73 15.43 7.50
N LEU A 508 -23.44 14.29 7.53
CA LEU A 508 -23.30 13.27 8.58
C LEU A 508 -21.88 12.74 8.73
N ALA A 509 -21.15 12.57 7.62
CA ALA A 509 -19.76 12.15 7.66
C ALA A 509 -18.84 13.25 8.23
N LYS A 510 -19.10 14.53 7.93
CA LYS A 510 -18.42 15.65 8.61
C LYS A 510 -18.77 15.69 10.10
N ASP A 511 -20.05 15.65 10.44
CA ASP A 511 -20.52 15.66 11.83
C ASP A 511 -19.90 14.52 12.63
N ALA A 512 -19.64 13.36 12.00
CA ALA A 512 -18.94 12.24 12.62
C ALA A 512 -17.44 12.47 12.84
N VAL A 513 -16.76 13.23 11.97
CA VAL A 513 -15.37 13.68 12.16
C VAL A 513 -15.28 14.69 13.30
N ASP A 514 -16.20 15.65 13.35
CA ASP A 514 -16.19 16.76 14.32
C ASP A 514 -16.66 16.31 15.72
N LEU A 515 -17.71 15.47 15.83
CA LEU A 515 -18.29 15.03 17.11
C LEU A 515 -17.74 13.70 17.64
N ARG A 516 -17.17 12.84 16.79
CA ARG A 516 -16.73 11.47 17.13
C ARG A 516 -17.79 10.65 17.89
N PRO A 517 -18.97 10.43 17.27
CA PRO A 517 -20.05 9.64 17.85
C PRO A 517 -19.64 8.16 17.98
N GLY A 518 -20.34 7.42 18.84
CA GLY A 518 -20.18 5.98 18.98
C GLY A 518 -20.65 5.20 17.74
N ALA A 519 -21.66 5.70 17.03
CA ALA A 519 -22.15 5.14 15.77
C ALA A 519 -22.93 6.19 14.93
N ILE A 520 -23.20 5.83 13.67
CA ILE A 520 -24.17 6.50 12.79
C ILE A 520 -25.26 5.47 12.44
N ILE A 521 -26.53 5.84 12.49
CA ILE A 521 -27.67 4.98 12.12
C ILE A 521 -28.37 5.56 10.88
N VAL A 522 -28.62 4.72 9.88
CA VAL A 522 -29.22 5.11 8.59
C VAL A 522 -30.32 4.13 8.19
N PHE A 523 -31.52 4.63 7.97
CA PHE A 523 -32.62 3.84 7.40
C PHE A 523 -32.55 3.83 5.87
N SER A 524 -32.57 2.65 5.23
CA SER A 524 -32.41 2.51 3.77
C SER A 524 -32.86 1.14 3.26
N GLU A 525 -33.63 1.10 2.16
CA GLU A 525 -33.97 -0.17 1.46
C GLU A 525 -33.27 -0.35 0.11
N HIS A 526 -32.78 0.73 -0.50
CA HIS A 526 -32.15 0.71 -1.84
C HIS A 526 -30.62 0.86 -1.81
N GLY A 527 -30.01 1.05 -0.64
CA GLY A 527 -28.56 1.01 -0.45
C GLY A 527 -27.78 2.26 -0.83
N LYS A 528 -28.36 3.19 -1.61
CA LYS A 528 -27.71 4.47 -1.98
C LYS A 528 -27.14 5.21 -0.76
N SER A 529 -27.90 5.32 0.33
CA SER A 529 -27.43 5.95 1.58
C SER A 529 -26.27 5.18 2.23
N ALA A 530 -26.30 3.84 2.21
CA ALA A 530 -25.22 3.00 2.75
C ALA A 530 -23.91 3.21 1.98
N ARG A 531 -23.98 3.18 0.64
CA ARG A 531 -22.84 3.43 -0.25
C ARG A 531 -22.29 4.85 -0.10
N LEU A 532 -23.17 5.85 0.05
CA LEU A 532 -22.75 7.24 0.26
C LEU A 532 -22.13 7.49 1.64
N MET A 533 -22.55 6.79 2.69
CA MET A 533 -21.82 6.81 3.96
C MET A 533 -20.45 6.13 3.83
N ALA A 534 -20.35 5.00 3.13
CA ALA A 534 -19.06 4.34 2.86
C ALA A 534 -18.11 5.25 2.05
N LYS A 535 -18.62 5.95 1.02
CA LYS A 535 -17.89 6.93 0.18
C LYS A 535 -17.19 8.00 1.02
N TYR A 536 -17.91 8.62 1.96
CA TYR A 536 -17.36 9.69 2.80
C TYR A 536 -16.56 9.19 4.02
N ARG A 537 -16.32 7.88 4.13
CA ARG A 537 -15.38 7.24 5.08
C ARG A 537 -15.41 7.83 6.51
N PRO A 538 -16.57 7.87 7.21
CA PRO A 538 -16.64 8.43 8.56
C PRO A 538 -15.84 7.59 9.56
N PRO A 539 -15.32 8.20 10.65
CA PRO A 539 -14.56 7.48 11.68
C PRO A 539 -15.40 6.54 12.55
N ALA A 540 -16.72 6.71 12.54
CA ALA A 540 -17.68 5.91 13.28
C ALA A 540 -18.29 4.77 12.43
N PRO A 541 -18.69 3.64 13.04
CA PRO A 541 -19.42 2.57 12.36
C PRO A 541 -20.82 3.02 11.93
N VAL A 542 -21.27 2.54 10.78
CA VAL A 542 -22.55 2.93 10.15
C VAL A 542 -23.52 1.75 10.18
N LEU A 543 -24.52 1.80 11.07
CA LEU A 543 -25.62 0.85 11.13
C LEU A 543 -26.65 1.18 10.05
N VAL A 544 -26.89 0.27 9.11
CA VAL A 544 -27.93 0.37 8.07
C VAL A 544 -29.12 -0.49 8.47
N VAL A 545 -30.23 0.16 8.82
CA VAL A 545 -31.49 -0.49 9.15
C VAL A 545 -32.31 -0.67 7.87
N THR A 546 -32.68 -1.93 7.58
CA THR A 546 -33.29 -2.35 6.31
C THR A 546 -34.16 -3.58 6.51
N SER A 547 -35.24 -3.73 5.74
CA SER A 547 -35.97 -5.00 5.56
C SER A 547 -35.50 -5.79 4.34
N ASN A 548 -34.72 -5.17 3.46
CA ASN A 548 -34.14 -5.80 2.29
C ASN A 548 -32.92 -6.68 2.65
N ALA A 549 -33.15 -7.98 2.84
CA ALA A 549 -32.09 -8.96 3.10
C ALA A 549 -31.00 -9.06 2.00
N LYS A 550 -31.26 -8.62 0.76
CA LYS A 550 -30.20 -8.51 -0.27
C LYS A 550 -29.26 -7.35 0.06
N LEU A 551 -29.82 -6.17 0.38
CA LEU A 551 -29.03 -5.02 0.83
C LEU A 551 -28.23 -5.35 2.10
N ALA A 552 -28.83 -6.05 3.06
CA ALA A 552 -28.13 -6.47 4.27
C ALA A 552 -26.83 -7.23 3.97
N ARG A 553 -26.83 -8.14 2.99
CA ARG A 553 -25.61 -8.81 2.51
C ARG A 553 -24.73 -7.90 1.66
N SER A 554 -25.28 -7.05 0.78
CA SER A 554 -24.48 -6.08 0.00
C SER A 554 -23.66 -5.13 0.89
N CYS A 555 -24.15 -4.77 2.07
CA CYS A 555 -23.40 -3.98 3.07
C CYS A 555 -22.08 -4.63 3.52
N GLN A 556 -21.91 -5.94 3.35
CA GLN A 556 -20.69 -6.66 3.73
C GLN A 556 -19.49 -6.41 2.80
N ALA A 557 -19.69 -5.74 1.66
CA ALA A 557 -18.62 -5.26 0.79
C ALA A 557 -18.32 -3.74 0.96
N LEU A 558 -19.06 -3.02 1.80
CA LEU A 558 -18.95 -1.56 1.96
C LEU A 558 -18.21 -1.18 3.24
N TYR A 559 -17.17 -0.34 3.13
CA TYR A 559 -16.40 0.15 4.28
C TYR A 559 -17.28 0.72 5.39
N THR A 560 -17.00 0.39 6.65
CA THR A 560 -17.69 0.88 7.87
C THR A 560 -19.18 0.54 8.00
N VAL A 561 -19.82 -0.09 6.99
CA VAL A 561 -21.26 -0.39 7.03
C VAL A 561 -21.55 -1.73 7.72
N HIS A 562 -22.54 -1.76 8.61
CA HIS A 562 -23.04 -2.95 9.27
C HIS A 562 -24.58 -3.00 9.14
N PRO A 563 -25.19 -4.12 8.75
CA PRO A 563 -26.64 -4.21 8.57
C PRO A 563 -27.37 -4.54 9.89
N MET A 564 -28.58 -4.00 10.04
CA MET A 564 -29.61 -4.53 10.93
C MET A 564 -30.83 -4.86 10.06
N LEU A 565 -31.19 -6.15 10.02
CA LEU A 565 -32.39 -6.62 9.33
C LEU A 565 -33.61 -6.43 10.23
N ILE A 566 -34.70 -5.86 9.69
CA ILE A 566 -36.01 -5.76 10.35
C ILE A 566 -37.10 -6.40 9.50
N ASP A 567 -38.14 -6.95 10.11
CA ASP A 567 -39.16 -7.77 9.41
C ASP A 567 -39.92 -7.02 8.31
N LYS A 568 -40.05 -5.69 8.43
CA LYS A 568 -40.88 -4.84 7.57
C LYS A 568 -40.27 -3.45 7.41
N PRO A 569 -40.46 -2.79 6.26
CA PRO A 569 -40.02 -1.41 6.05
C PRO A 569 -40.81 -0.42 6.93
N VAL A 570 -40.14 0.66 7.37
CA VAL A 570 -40.69 1.69 8.28
C VAL A 570 -41.60 2.67 7.52
N THR A 571 -42.80 2.21 7.12
CA THR A 571 -43.70 2.95 6.21
C THR A 571 -44.30 4.22 6.82
N SER A 572 -44.35 4.36 8.15
CA SER A 572 -45.02 5.47 8.84
C SER A 572 -44.04 6.37 9.63
N PRO A 573 -44.21 7.70 9.62
CA PRO A 573 -43.41 8.62 10.43
C PRO A 573 -43.56 8.41 11.95
N ASN A 574 -44.67 7.80 12.39
CA ASN A 574 -44.95 7.57 13.81
C ASN A 574 -44.15 6.39 14.38
N ASP A 575 -43.67 5.51 13.50
CA ASP A 575 -42.97 4.27 13.85
C ASP A 575 -41.46 4.54 14.06
N ILE A 576 -40.97 5.64 13.49
CA ILE A 576 -39.57 6.05 13.51
C ILE A 576 -38.97 6.11 14.93
N PRO A 577 -39.63 6.66 15.97
CA PRO A 577 -39.06 6.71 17.33
C PRO A 577 -38.80 5.33 17.93
N GLU A 578 -39.73 4.38 17.75
CA GLU A 578 -39.60 3.00 18.23
C GLU A 578 -38.47 2.26 17.50
N GLN A 579 -38.43 2.39 16.17
CA GLN A 579 -37.39 1.78 15.34
C GLN A 579 -36.01 2.40 15.60
N VAL A 580 -35.93 3.68 15.93
CA VAL A 580 -34.71 4.34 16.43
C VAL A 580 -34.28 3.78 17.79
N GLU A 581 -35.20 3.61 18.73
CA GLU A 581 -34.88 3.02 20.04
C GLU A 581 -34.40 1.56 19.89
N HIS A 582 -35.01 0.79 19.00
CA HIS A 582 -34.60 -0.58 18.69
C HIS A 582 -33.20 -0.61 18.03
N ALA A 583 -32.95 0.23 17.03
CA ALA A 583 -31.65 0.31 16.37
C ALA A 583 -30.53 0.79 17.32
N LEU A 584 -30.83 1.71 18.24
CA LEU A 584 -29.91 2.14 19.29
C LEU A 584 -29.58 1.01 20.29
N LYS A 585 -30.59 0.23 20.72
CA LYS A 585 -30.37 -0.96 21.56
C LYS A 585 -29.52 -2.01 20.83
N TYR A 586 -29.84 -2.29 19.56
CA TYR A 586 -29.08 -3.22 18.72
C TYR A 586 -27.62 -2.77 18.56
N ALA A 587 -27.37 -1.49 18.28
CA ALA A 587 -26.01 -0.95 18.14
C ALA A 587 -25.17 -1.17 19.42
N VAL A 588 -25.77 -1.01 20.60
CA VAL A 588 -25.07 -1.27 21.87
C VAL A 588 -24.87 -2.77 22.12
N SER A 589 -25.90 -3.62 21.92
CA SER A 589 -25.80 -5.06 22.19
C SER A 589 -24.91 -5.81 21.20
N SER A 590 -24.77 -5.32 19.96
CA SER A 590 -23.84 -5.85 18.94
C SER A 590 -22.40 -5.32 19.07
N GLY A 591 -22.12 -4.46 20.07
CA GLY A 591 -20.81 -3.84 20.24
C GLY A 591 -20.43 -2.81 19.17
N LEU A 592 -21.39 -2.36 18.35
CA LEU A 592 -21.18 -1.32 17.34
C LEU A 592 -21.15 0.08 17.94
N CYS A 593 -21.84 0.32 19.05
CA CYS A 593 -21.85 1.60 19.76
C CYS A 593 -21.57 1.41 21.24
N MET A 594 -20.83 2.32 21.84
CA MET A 594 -20.68 2.39 23.29
C MET A 594 -21.96 2.93 23.95
N ALA A 595 -22.34 2.39 25.10
CA ALA A 595 -23.45 2.93 25.91
C ALA A 595 -23.17 4.37 26.34
N GLY A 596 -24.19 5.24 26.32
CA GLY A 596 -24.09 6.65 26.73
C GLY A 596 -23.24 7.55 25.81
N LYS A 597 -22.75 7.06 24.66
CA LYS A 597 -22.08 7.87 23.63
C LYS A 597 -23.08 8.60 22.73
N GLU A 598 -22.64 9.68 22.09
CA GLU A 598 -23.38 10.37 21.03
C GLU A 598 -23.62 9.44 19.82
N VAL A 599 -24.79 9.54 19.19
CA VAL A 599 -25.16 8.80 17.97
C VAL A 599 -25.79 9.75 16.98
N LEU A 600 -25.34 9.71 15.73
CA LEU A 600 -25.94 10.44 14.61
C LEU A 600 -26.97 9.55 13.91
N ILE A 601 -28.15 10.08 13.58
CA ILE A 601 -29.21 9.29 12.96
C ILE A 601 -29.77 10.04 11.75
N MET A 602 -29.85 9.34 10.61
CA MET A 602 -30.59 9.78 9.42
C MET A 602 -31.84 8.92 9.22
N THR A 603 -33.00 9.56 9.31
CA THR A 603 -34.30 8.94 9.04
C THR A 603 -34.88 9.47 7.73
N SER A 604 -35.65 8.65 7.03
CA SER A 604 -36.41 9.07 5.85
C SER A 604 -37.75 8.36 5.83
N THR A 605 -38.81 9.11 5.52
CA THR A 605 -40.17 8.56 5.39
C THR A 605 -40.44 7.86 4.06
N SER A 606 -39.48 7.84 3.12
CA SER A 606 -39.56 6.99 1.92
C SER A 606 -39.09 5.57 2.23
N VAL A 607 -39.94 4.81 2.91
CA VAL A 607 -39.77 3.37 3.12
C VAL A 607 -41.02 2.62 2.62
N THR A 608 -41.50 3.05 1.45
CA THR A 608 -42.67 2.48 0.76
C THR A 608 -42.24 1.97 -0.61
N ALA A 609 -42.68 0.77 -0.99
CA ALA A 609 -42.28 0.12 -2.25
C ALA A 609 -42.84 0.75 -3.54
N ASP A 610 -43.59 1.85 -3.44
CA ASP A 610 -44.22 2.56 -4.56
C ASP A 610 -43.60 3.96 -4.75
N ALA A 611 -42.97 4.17 -5.91
CA ALA A 611 -42.32 5.43 -6.28
C ALA A 611 -43.32 6.59 -6.50
N SER A 612 -44.56 6.30 -6.88
CA SER A 612 -45.61 7.30 -7.12
C SER A 612 -46.04 7.99 -5.82
N ALA A 613 -46.07 7.24 -4.71
CA ALA A 613 -46.40 7.76 -3.38
C ALA A 613 -45.26 8.58 -2.74
N ALA A 614 -44.01 8.13 -2.93
CA ALA A 614 -42.84 8.68 -2.24
C ALA A 614 -42.65 10.20 -2.44
N ALA A 615 -42.94 10.72 -3.65
CA ALA A 615 -42.72 12.12 -4.01
C ALA A 615 -43.51 13.14 -3.17
N LYS A 616 -44.63 12.76 -2.54
CA LYS A 616 -45.50 13.68 -1.78
C LYS A 616 -45.28 13.69 -0.26
N LEU A 617 -44.49 12.77 0.27
CA LEU A 617 -44.36 12.53 1.72
C LEU A 617 -42.91 12.51 2.24
N LEU A 618 -41.94 12.79 1.38
CA LEU A 618 -40.50 12.77 1.66
C LEU A 618 -40.05 13.81 2.70
N ARG A 619 -40.14 13.45 3.98
CA ARG A 619 -39.38 14.07 5.06
C ARG A 619 -38.11 13.25 5.29
N ARG A 620 -36.99 13.96 5.43
CA ARG A 620 -35.70 13.42 5.86
C ARG A 620 -35.24 14.26 7.04
N GLN A 621 -34.71 13.60 8.07
CA GLN A 621 -34.25 14.27 9.27
C GLN A 621 -32.89 13.70 9.67
N VAL A 622 -32.00 14.60 10.06
CA VAL A 622 -30.77 14.29 10.79
C VAL A 622 -30.99 14.70 12.23
N MET A 623 -30.61 13.85 13.18
CA MET A 623 -30.67 14.13 14.60
C MET A 623 -29.44 13.56 15.33
N VAL A 624 -29.11 14.17 16.47
CA VAL A 624 -28.10 13.67 17.41
C VAL A 624 -28.83 13.21 18.67
N THR A 625 -28.46 12.04 19.19
CA THR A 625 -29.01 11.48 20.44
C THR A 625 -27.92 10.74 21.22
N LEU A 626 -28.26 10.13 22.36
CA LEU A 626 -27.36 9.30 23.14
C LEU A 626 -27.73 7.82 23.04
N ALA A 627 -26.72 6.95 22.99
CA ALA A 627 -26.88 5.50 23.07
C ALA A 627 -27.40 5.07 24.46
N PRO A 628 -28.34 4.11 24.55
CA PRO A 628 -28.86 3.61 25.82
C PRO A 628 -27.78 3.12 26.79
N GLY A 629 -28.01 3.36 28.08
CA GLY A 629 -27.10 2.99 29.17
C GLY A 629 -26.22 4.14 29.65
N LYS A 630 -25.24 3.81 30.51
CA LYS A 630 -24.31 4.79 31.10
C LYS A 630 -22.95 4.70 30.42
N LEU A 631 -22.36 5.85 30.07
CA LEU A 631 -21.00 5.92 29.56
C LEU A 631 -19.99 5.56 30.66
N ASP A 632 -19.15 4.56 30.38
CA ASP A 632 -17.90 4.34 31.11
C ASP A 632 -16.76 5.08 30.41
N GLN A 633 -16.10 5.98 31.14
CA GLN A 633 -14.97 6.75 30.63
C GLN A 633 -13.69 5.89 30.47
N SER A 634 -13.56 4.78 31.20
CA SER A 634 -12.36 3.93 31.12
C SER A 634 -12.33 3.11 29.81
N SER A 635 -13.49 2.64 29.36
CA SER A 635 -13.67 1.93 28.09
C SER A 635 -13.44 2.79 26.84
N LEU A 636 -13.46 4.13 26.95
CA LEU A 636 -13.42 5.04 25.80
C LEU A 636 -12.23 4.80 24.84
N GLY A 637 -11.07 4.36 25.34
CA GLY A 637 -9.93 3.99 24.49
C GLY A 637 -9.48 5.10 23.53
N ALA A 638 -9.64 4.89 22.23
CA ALA A 638 -9.35 5.88 21.18
C ALA A 638 -10.52 6.86 20.90
N LEU A 639 -11.71 6.59 21.42
CA LEU A 639 -12.87 7.52 21.40
C LEU A 639 -12.84 8.50 22.59
N ALA A 640 -11.82 8.43 23.45
CA ALA A 640 -11.55 9.42 24.47
C ALA A 640 -11.03 10.72 23.83
N PRO A 641 -11.47 11.90 24.29
CA PRO A 641 -10.73 13.14 24.01
C PRO A 641 -9.35 13.04 24.70
N THR A 642 -8.27 13.02 23.93
CA THR A 642 -6.91 12.94 24.52
C THR A 642 -6.43 14.34 24.88
N ASN A 643 -5.77 14.50 26.03
CA ASN A 643 -5.15 15.79 26.37
C ASN A 643 -4.10 16.24 25.33
N SER A 644 -3.47 15.28 24.63
CA SER A 644 -2.57 15.53 23.50
C SER A 644 -3.28 16.06 22.25
N SER A 645 -4.60 15.87 22.10
CA SER A 645 -5.37 16.47 21.00
C SER A 645 -5.58 17.98 21.16
N MET A 646 -5.12 18.56 22.27
CA MET A 646 -5.06 20.02 22.49
C MET A 646 -3.63 20.60 22.47
N ASP A 647 -2.59 19.82 22.12
CA ASP A 647 -1.29 20.37 21.72
C ASP A 647 -1.03 20.16 20.22
N PRO A 648 -1.26 21.20 19.39
CA PRO A 648 -0.95 21.16 17.95
C PRO A 648 0.50 20.77 17.64
N LYS A 649 1.47 21.06 18.54
CA LYS A 649 2.89 20.77 18.32
C LYS A 649 3.24 19.29 18.51
N PHE A 650 2.48 18.56 19.32
CA PHE A 650 2.60 17.10 19.42
C PHE A 650 1.95 16.43 18.20
N ILE A 651 0.70 16.80 17.90
CA ILE A 651 -0.08 16.26 16.76
C ILE A 651 0.70 16.41 15.45
N ALA A 652 1.31 17.60 15.23
CA ALA A 652 2.21 17.92 14.13
C ALA A 652 3.29 16.86 13.85
N LYS A 653 3.98 16.40 14.90
CA LYS A 653 5.10 15.45 14.79
C LYS A 653 4.65 13.99 14.59
N THR A 654 3.35 13.72 14.66
CA THR A 654 2.76 12.37 14.59
C THR A 654 1.93 12.11 13.33
N ILE A 655 1.75 13.10 12.46
CA ILE A 655 1.07 12.92 11.18
C ILE A 655 2.11 12.63 10.09
N SER A 656 2.01 11.48 9.41
CA SER A 656 2.60 11.32 8.07
C SER A 656 1.63 11.89 7.04
N LEU A 657 2.14 12.57 6.01
CA LEU A 657 1.38 12.91 4.81
C LEU A 657 2.07 12.30 3.58
N ARG A 658 1.37 11.36 2.94
CA ARG A 658 1.63 10.91 1.58
C ARG A 658 0.71 11.70 0.66
N SER A 659 1.27 12.46 -0.27
CA SER A 659 0.51 13.07 -1.35
C SER A 659 1.11 12.62 -2.66
N THR A 660 0.28 12.09 -3.55
CA THR A 660 0.69 11.60 -4.85
C THR A 660 -0.08 12.26 -5.99
N THR A 661 0.53 12.27 -7.16
CA THR A 661 -0.10 12.67 -8.42
C THR A 661 0.33 11.62 -9.44
N ILE A 662 -0.64 10.84 -9.93
CA ILE A 662 -0.40 9.64 -10.75
C ILE A 662 -1.25 9.75 -12.00
N SER A 663 -0.62 9.81 -13.17
CA SER A 663 -1.30 9.71 -14.45
C SER A 663 -1.22 8.30 -15.04
N LEU A 664 -2.11 8.00 -15.99
CA LEU A 664 -2.02 6.78 -16.78
C LEU A 664 -0.69 6.73 -17.57
N ASP A 665 -0.24 7.86 -18.11
CA ASP A 665 1.05 7.98 -18.79
C ASP A 665 2.23 7.67 -17.87
N MET A 666 2.20 8.09 -16.60
CA MET A 666 3.21 7.71 -15.61
C MET A 666 3.27 6.18 -15.39
N ILE A 667 2.12 5.51 -15.44
CA ILE A 667 2.05 4.05 -15.31
C ILE A 667 2.60 3.36 -16.57
N LYS A 668 2.31 3.89 -17.77
CA LYS A 668 2.70 3.30 -19.06
C LYS A 668 4.12 3.64 -19.51
N SER A 669 4.67 4.77 -19.07
CA SER A 669 5.95 5.29 -19.58
C SER A 669 7.16 4.47 -19.15
N GLU A 670 8.02 4.17 -20.12
CA GLU A 670 9.36 3.58 -19.91
C GLU A 670 10.40 4.61 -19.45
N ALA A 671 10.06 5.91 -19.41
CA ALA A 671 10.97 6.95 -18.95
C ALA A 671 11.31 6.79 -17.47
N MET A 672 12.60 6.65 -17.16
CA MET A 672 13.12 6.42 -15.81
C MET A 672 13.68 7.72 -15.22
N PRO A 673 12.96 8.44 -14.35
CA PRO A 673 13.44 9.71 -13.80
C PRO A 673 14.64 9.54 -12.85
N THR A 674 15.34 10.65 -12.61
CA THR A 674 16.50 10.73 -11.70
C THR A 674 16.12 10.29 -10.29
N ARG A 675 16.74 9.19 -9.83
CA ARG A 675 16.51 8.56 -8.52
C ARG A 675 17.08 9.41 -7.39
N LYS A 676 16.25 9.81 -6.44
CA LYS A 676 16.63 10.58 -5.24
C LYS A 676 16.75 9.68 -4.01
N THR A 677 15.87 8.71 -3.79
CA THR A 677 16.03 7.72 -2.69
C THR A 677 17.20 6.79 -2.97
N LYS A 678 18.02 6.55 -1.96
CA LYS A 678 19.26 5.78 -2.08
C LYS A 678 19.03 4.28 -1.93
N VAL A 679 19.93 3.45 -2.47
CA VAL A 679 19.87 2.00 -2.25
C VAL A 679 21.17 1.48 -1.64
N ALA A 680 21.04 0.93 -0.43
CA ALA A 680 22.09 0.25 0.29
C ALA A 680 22.00 -1.27 0.01
N VAL A 681 23.15 -1.89 -0.23
CA VAL A 681 23.29 -3.31 -0.58
C VAL A 681 24.12 -3.99 0.49
N THR A 682 23.60 -5.07 1.08
CA THR A 682 24.39 -5.90 2.00
C THR A 682 25.25 -6.85 1.18
N ILE A 683 26.57 -6.75 1.37
CA ILE A 683 27.54 -7.59 0.67
C ILE A 683 27.71 -8.91 1.43
N GLY A 684 27.82 -10.01 0.70
CA GLY A 684 27.99 -11.36 1.23
C GLY A 684 28.40 -12.34 0.13
N PRO A 685 28.38 -13.67 0.38
CA PRO A 685 28.88 -14.67 -0.57
C PRO A 685 28.30 -14.60 -1.99
N SER A 686 27.04 -14.17 -2.16
CA SER A 686 26.44 -14.00 -3.50
C SER A 686 26.90 -12.74 -4.24
N SER A 687 27.49 -11.77 -3.53
CA SER A 687 27.79 -10.42 -4.04
C SER A 687 29.24 -9.97 -3.83
N SER A 688 30.10 -10.81 -3.24
CA SER A 688 31.51 -10.49 -2.97
C SER A 688 32.46 -10.74 -4.14
N SER A 689 32.00 -11.35 -5.25
CA SER A 689 32.83 -11.56 -6.43
C SER A 689 32.99 -10.25 -7.23
N ARG A 690 34.18 -10.02 -7.78
CA ARG A 690 34.49 -8.80 -8.56
C ARG A 690 33.45 -8.51 -9.65
N GLU A 691 33.02 -9.50 -10.42
CA GLU A 691 32.03 -9.33 -11.48
C GLU A 691 30.68 -8.83 -10.94
N VAL A 692 30.20 -9.42 -9.84
CA VAL A 692 28.92 -9.00 -9.24
C VAL A 692 29.06 -7.62 -8.58
N LEU A 693 30.19 -7.32 -7.93
CA LEU A 693 30.47 -5.97 -7.44
C LEU A 693 30.49 -4.92 -8.57
N GLU A 694 31.12 -5.23 -9.70
CA GLU A 694 31.13 -4.34 -10.87
C GLU A 694 29.72 -4.12 -11.42
N ARG A 695 28.89 -5.17 -11.52
CA ARG A 695 27.47 -5.07 -11.92
C ARG A 695 26.62 -4.27 -10.91
N LEU A 696 26.81 -4.46 -9.60
CA LEU A 696 26.10 -3.70 -8.55
C LEU A 696 26.46 -2.20 -8.57
N VAL A 697 27.72 -1.87 -8.86
CA VAL A 697 28.17 -0.48 -9.08
C VAL A 697 27.59 0.11 -10.38
N ASP A 698 27.25 -0.72 -11.37
CA ASP A 698 26.63 -0.29 -12.62
C ASP A 698 25.10 -0.10 -12.54
N GLU A 699 24.37 -1.00 -11.87
CA GLU A 699 22.94 -0.82 -11.54
C GLU A 699 22.68 0.25 -10.45
N GLY A 700 23.75 0.83 -9.90
CA GLY A 700 23.70 2.05 -9.11
C GLY A 700 23.46 1.83 -7.62
N MET A 701 24.16 0.88 -7.01
CA MET A 701 24.40 0.81 -5.57
C MET A 701 24.94 2.14 -5.05
N ASP A 702 24.35 2.69 -3.99
CA ASP A 702 24.88 3.90 -3.32
C ASP A 702 25.79 3.56 -2.13
N VAL A 703 25.41 2.53 -1.36
CA VAL A 703 26.10 2.16 -0.12
C VAL A 703 26.33 0.65 -0.07
N ALA A 704 27.57 0.23 0.20
CA ALA A 704 27.92 -1.16 0.47
C ALA A 704 27.98 -1.41 1.98
N ARG A 705 27.16 -2.35 2.47
CA ARG A 705 27.07 -2.73 3.88
C ARG A 705 27.85 -4.01 4.16
N PHE A 706 28.75 -3.93 5.13
CA PHE A 706 29.55 -5.04 5.66
C PHE A 706 29.02 -5.38 7.06
N LYS A 707 28.44 -6.58 7.23
CA LYS A 707 27.71 -6.98 8.46
C LYS A 707 28.57 -7.84 9.37
N PHE A 708 29.14 -7.23 10.41
CA PHE A 708 30.16 -7.85 11.28
C PHE A 708 29.64 -8.96 12.20
N SER A 709 28.33 -9.21 12.27
CA SER A 709 27.81 -10.46 12.84
C SER A 709 28.06 -11.70 11.97
N HIS A 710 28.71 -11.55 10.80
CA HIS A 710 29.10 -12.62 9.87
C HIS A 710 30.41 -12.25 9.16
N GLY A 711 31.26 -13.24 8.86
CA GLY A 711 32.59 -13.01 8.27
C GLY A 711 33.60 -12.43 9.27
N THR A 712 34.86 -12.33 8.85
CA THR A 712 35.96 -11.76 9.64
C THR A 712 36.37 -10.39 9.11
N PRO A 713 37.03 -9.52 9.91
CA PRO A 713 37.54 -8.24 9.44
C PRO A 713 38.41 -8.35 8.18
N ALA A 714 39.30 -9.35 8.12
CA ALA A 714 40.14 -9.63 6.95
C ALA A 714 39.33 -10.01 5.68
N ALA A 715 38.22 -10.74 5.83
CA ALA A 715 37.35 -11.07 4.70
C ALA A 715 36.55 -9.85 4.20
N HIS A 716 36.20 -8.92 5.10
CA HIS A 716 35.56 -7.66 4.73
C HIS A 716 36.55 -6.67 4.09
N ASP A 717 37.82 -6.65 4.50
CA ASP A 717 38.89 -5.88 3.84
C ASP A 717 39.09 -6.32 2.38
N GLU A 718 39.31 -7.61 2.11
CA GLU A 718 39.54 -8.08 0.73
C GLU A 718 38.46 -7.59 -0.24
N VAL A 719 37.19 -7.68 0.19
CA VAL A 719 36.01 -7.27 -0.58
C VAL A 719 35.88 -5.74 -0.68
N LEU A 720 36.22 -5.00 0.39
CA LEU A 720 36.26 -3.53 0.40
C LEU A 720 37.36 -2.98 -0.52
N SER A 721 38.54 -3.59 -0.48
CA SER A 721 39.69 -3.27 -1.34
C SER A 721 39.36 -3.52 -2.82
N GLN A 722 38.66 -4.62 -3.15
CA GLN A 722 38.11 -4.86 -4.50
C GLN A 722 37.08 -3.79 -4.89
N LEU A 723 36.10 -3.49 -4.03
CA LEU A 723 35.07 -2.46 -4.28
C LEU A 723 35.68 -1.07 -4.54
N ARG A 724 36.75 -0.70 -3.82
CA ARG A 724 37.44 0.58 -4.01
C ARG A 724 38.14 0.67 -5.35
N ALA A 725 38.87 -0.36 -5.76
CA ALA A 725 39.50 -0.42 -7.09
C ALA A 725 38.46 -0.37 -8.23
N ILE A 726 37.30 -0.99 -8.05
CA ILE A 726 36.15 -0.92 -8.98
C ILE A 726 35.61 0.52 -9.07
N CYS A 727 35.38 1.17 -7.93
CA CYS A 727 34.88 2.54 -7.85
C CYS A 727 35.83 3.53 -8.54
N GLU A 728 37.14 3.42 -8.29
CA GLU A 728 38.16 4.22 -8.95
C GLU A 728 38.16 4.00 -10.47
N THR A 729 38.21 2.73 -10.92
CA THR A 729 38.22 2.36 -12.34
C THR A 729 36.99 2.90 -13.08
N LYS A 730 35.79 2.75 -12.49
CA LYS A 730 34.52 3.23 -13.08
C LYS A 730 34.24 4.71 -12.80
N ARG A 731 35.13 5.44 -12.10
CA ARG A 731 34.96 6.83 -11.63
C ARG A 731 33.65 7.06 -10.86
N LYS A 732 33.19 6.05 -10.13
CA LYS A 732 31.98 6.08 -9.30
C LYS A 732 32.35 6.17 -7.82
N LYS A 733 31.39 6.60 -7.00
CA LYS A 733 31.52 6.63 -5.53
C LYS A 733 30.39 5.81 -4.92
N VAL A 734 30.77 4.89 -4.04
CA VAL A 734 29.89 4.07 -3.20
C VAL A 734 30.39 4.24 -1.77
N ALA A 735 29.50 4.58 -0.84
CA ALA A 735 29.86 4.74 0.56
C ALA A 735 29.89 3.38 1.29
N THR A 736 30.61 3.35 2.39
CA THR A 736 30.84 2.17 3.22
C THR A 736 30.01 2.22 4.50
N LEU A 737 29.30 1.14 4.79
CA LEU A 737 28.53 0.99 6.01
C LEU A 737 29.03 -0.23 6.81
N MET A 738 29.75 0.04 7.90
CA MET A 738 30.08 -0.95 8.90
C MET A 738 28.84 -1.20 9.77
N ASP A 739 28.28 -2.41 9.71
CA ASP A 739 27.09 -2.79 10.46
C ASP A 739 27.47 -3.69 11.63
N LEU A 740 27.41 -3.12 12.84
CA LEU A 740 27.90 -3.74 14.08
C LEU A 740 27.04 -4.95 14.49
N GLN A 741 27.65 -5.88 15.23
CA GLN A 741 26.92 -7.00 15.83
C GLN A 741 26.07 -6.50 17.00
N GLY A 742 26.66 -5.72 17.91
CA GLY A 742 26.01 -5.32 19.16
C GLY A 742 25.80 -6.48 20.13
N PRO A 743 24.94 -6.32 21.16
CA PRO A 743 24.73 -7.30 22.21
C PRO A 743 23.78 -8.43 21.80
N GLU A 744 23.83 -8.90 20.54
CA GLU A 744 23.05 -10.05 20.07
C GLU A 744 23.36 -11.29 20.91
N VAL A 745 22.33 -11.79 21.61
CA VAL A 745 22.36 -13.05 22.34
C VAL A 745 22.05 -14.20 21.38
N ARG A 746 22.83 -15.27 21.43
CA ARG A 746 22.75 -16.40 20.47
C ARG A 746 22.79 -17.75 21.16
N THR A 747 22.20 -18.76 20.50
CA THR A 747 22.26 -20.16 20.94
C THR A 747 23.66 -20.74 20.78
N SER A 748 23.92 -21.85 21.48
CA SER A 748 25.09 -22.71 21.28
C SER A 748 25.20 -23.28 19.85
N TYR A 749 26.39 -23.82 19.54
CA TYR A 749 26.55 -24.82 18.48
C TYR A 749 25.73 -26.08 18.80
N LEU A 750 25.45 -26.92 17.81
CA LEU A 750 24.61 -28.11 17.96
C LEU A 750 25.43 -29.38 17.74
N VAL A 751 25.14 -30.44 18.51
CA VAL A 751 25.77 -31.76 18.37
C VAL A 751 24.77 -32.90 18.46
N ASP A 752 25.11 -34.03 17.84
CA ASP A 752 24.48 -35.31 18.14
C ASP A 752 24.86 -35.77 19.57
N PRO A 753 23.89 -36.22 20.40
CA PRO A 753 24.14 -36.57 21.79
C PRO A 753 24.99 -37.84 21.99
N ALA A 754 25.07 -38.74 21.00
CA ALA A 754 25.75 -40.02 21.08
C ALA A 754 27.16 -40.00 20.45
N THR A 755 27.30 -39.42 19.26
CA THR A 755 28.60 -39.31 18.54
C THR A 755 29.43 -38.11 18.96
N LYS A 756 28.78 -37.08 19.56
CA LYS A 756 29.34 -35.76 19.86
C LYS A 756 29.83 -34.97 18.62
N GLN A 757 29.49 -35.41 17.42
CA GLN A 757 29.76 -34.67 16.20
C GLN A 757 28.78 -33.51 16.02
N ARG A 758 29.24 -32.44 15.36
CA ARG A 758 28.44 -31.27 15.02
C ARG A 758 27.29 -31.65 14.10
N ILE A 759 26.13 -31.01 14.30
CA ILE A 759 24.97 -31.12 13.39
C ILE A 759 24.52 -29.71 13.00
N ASP A 760 24.21 -29.48 11.72
CA ASP A 760 23.84 -28.13 11.26
C ASP A 760 22.48 -27.66 11.79
N THR A 761 21.60 -28.62 12.10
CA THR A 761 20.22 -28.40 12.52
C THR A 761 19.75 -29.39 13.58
N LEU A 762 18.82 -28.92 14.43
CA LEU A 762 18.05 -29.68 15.39
C LEU A 762 16.58 -29.28 15.24
N GLU A 763 15.69 -30.26 15.06
CA GLU A 763 14.25 -30.04 15.04
C GLU A 763 13.72 -29.75 16.45
N LEU A 764 12.77 -28.81 16.57
CA LEU A 764 11.95 -28.56 17.75
C LEU A 764 10.49 -28.81 17.38
N ASN A 765 9.76 -29.53 18.22
CA ASN A 765 8.36 -29.91 18.02
C ASN A 765 7.46 -29.22 19.04
N GLN A 766 6.25 -28.83 18.64
CA GLN A 766 5.25 -28.25 19.55
C GLN A 766 4.99 -29.18 20.74
N GLY A 767 5.12 -28.63 21.96
CA GLY A 767 5.03 -29.40 23.21
C GLY A 767 6.35 -29.94 23.75
N ASP A 768 7.48 -29.83 23.03
CA ASP A 768 8.80 -30.17 23.56
C ASP A 768 9.15 -29.31 24.78
N THR A 769 9.81 -29.93 25.77
CA THR A 769 10.48 -29.19 26.86
C THR A 769 11.86 -28.72 26.40
N VAL A 770 12.17 -27.45 26.60
CA VAL A 770 13.51 -26.87 26.36
C VAL A 770 14.12 -26.40 27.68
N GLU A 771 15.33 -26.86 27.97
CA GLU A 771 16.18 -26.37 29.05
C GLU A 771 17.26 -25.44 28.48
N LEU A 772 17.20 -24.15 28.85
CA LEU A 772 18.09 -23.09 28.42
C LEU A 772 19.01 -22.66 29.58
N TYR A 773 20.28 -22.43 29.26
CA TYR A 773 21.34 -22.10 30.23
C TYR A 773 22.18 -20.91 29.77
N GLY A 774 22.44 -19.97 30.66
CA GLY A 774 23.37 -18.86 30.41
C GLY A 774 24.84 -19.29 30.48
N THR A 775 25.70 -18.71 29.63
CA THR A 775 27.14 -18.99 29.62
C THR A 775 27.95 -17.83 29.03
N ASP A 776 29.21 -17.72 29.45
CA ASP A 776 30.21 -16.80 28.92
C ASP A 776 30.93 -17.34 27.66
N LYS A 777 30.85 -18.65 27.37
CA LYS A 777 31.72 -19.35 26.41
C LYS A 777 30.98 -20.31 25.49
N LEU A 778 30.34 -19.77 24.46
CA LEU A 778 29.89 -20.54 23.29
C LEU A 778 31.03 -20.80 22.30
N SER A 779 32.05 -21.51 22.76
CA SER A 779 33.02 -22.18 21.89
C SER A 779 32.42 -23.45 21.27
N GLU A 780 33.06 -24.01 20.26
CA GLU A 780 32.64 -25.28 19.63
C GLU A 780 32.76 -26.50 20.57
N THR A 781 33.40 -26.36 21.74
CA THR A 781 33.76 -27.48 22.63
C THR A 781 33.27 -27.33 24.08
N THR A 782 32.86 -26.14 24.52
CA THR A 782 32.58 -25.87 25.95
C THR A 782 31.08 -25.92 26.31
N PHE A 783 30.18 -25.44 25.44
CA PHE A 783 28.74 -25.61 25.63
C PHE A 783 28.02 -25.81 24.29
N VAL A 784 27.36 -26.96 24.14
CA VAL A 784 26.69 -27.39 22.90
C VAL A 784 25.26 -27.84 23.17
N GLY A 785 24.38 -27.60 22.21
CA GLY A 785 22.96 -27.92 22.28
C GLY A 785 22.64 -29.28 21.65
N TYR A 786 21.72 -30.02 22.24
CA TYR A 786 21.38 -31.39 21.83
C TYR A 786 19.97 -31.79 22.31
N ARG A 787 19.34 -32.72 21.59
CA ARG A 787 18.14 -33.42 22.06
C ARG A 787 18.57 -34.58 22.97
N THR A 788 17.84 -34.84 24.03
CA THR A 788 18.10 -35.97 24.94
C THR A 788 17.67 -37.29 24.30
N ALA A 789 18.34 -38.40 24.67
CA ALA A 789 18.08 -39.72 24.09
C ALA A 789 16.65 -40.28 24.33
N GLY A 790 15.88 -39.68 25.26
CA GLY A 790 14.46 -39.98 25.49
C GLY A 790 13.49 -39.14 24.63
N GLY A 791 13.98 -38.36 23.67
CA GLY A 791 13.18 -37.53 22.76
C GLY A 791 12.69 -36.23 23.37
N GLY A 792 11.92 -36.27 24.46
CA GLY A 792 11.05 -35.16 24.91
C GLY A 792 11.70 -33.94 25.59
N VAL A 793 13.03 -33.86 25.67
CA VAL A 793 13.75 -32.69 26.22
C VAL A 793 14.91 -32.29 25.32
N VAL A 794 15.04 -30.99 25.04
CA VAL A 794 16.17 -30.37 24.32
C VAL A 794 16.93 -29.43 25.25
N ARG A 795 18.26 -29.43 25.15
CA ARG A 795 19.16 -28.55 25.91
C ARG A 795 19.86 -27.57 24.99
N LEU A 796 19.90 -26.30 25.37
CA LEU A 796 20.52 -25.22 24.60
C LEU A 796 21.32 -24.28 25.50
N GLY A 797 22.52 -23.90 25.06
CA GLY A 797 23.31 -22.83 25.68
C GLY A 797 22.96 -21.47 25.08
N VAL A 798 23.18 -20.39 25.84
CA VAL A 798 22.87 -19.00 25.47
C VAL A 798 24.05 -18.11 25.88
N ASP A 799 24.62 -17.30 24.97
CA ASP A 799 25.78 -16.42 25.28
C ASP A 799 25.43 -15.14 26.06
N LEU A 800 24.67 -15.32 27.15
CA LEU A 800 24.37 -14.33 28.18
C LEU A 800 24.46 -15.03 29.53
N LEU A 801 25.41 -14.65 30.39
CA LEU A 801 25.72 -15.38 31.62
C LEU A 801 24.59 -15.27 32.67
N ASP A 802 23.98 -14.09 32.74
CA ASP A 802 22.84 -13.68 33.58
C ASP A 802 21.48 -13.95 32.91
N PHE A 803 21.42 -14.80 31.89
CA PHE A 803 20.20 -15.10 31.13
C PHE A 803 19.02 -15.54 32.00
N ALA A 804 19.27 -16.31 33.06
CA ALA A 804 18.22 -16.77 33.97
C ALA A 804 17.66 -15.62 34.84
N ASP A 805 18.48 -14.63 35.19
CA ASP A 805 18.05 -13.47 36.00
C ASP A 805 17.29 -12.45 35.14
N CYS A 806 17.49 -12.46 33.82
CA CYS A 806 16.78 -11.63 32.86
C CYS A 806 15.33 -12.09 32.57
N VAL A 807 14.97 -13.35 32.83
CA VAL A 807 13.67 -13.92 32.39
C VAL A 807 12.78 -14.36 33.55
N SER A 808 11.47 -14.38 33.30
CA SER A 808 10.45 -14.80 34.28
C SER A 808 9.43 -15.77 33.65
N PRO A 809 8.71 -16.57 34.46
CA PRO A 809 7.61 -17.40 33.98
C PRO A 809 6.57 -16.58 33.19
N GLY A 810 6.15 -17.13 32.05
CA GLY A 810 5.24 -16.48 31.10
C GLY A 810 5.94 -15.75 29.94
N VAL A 811 7.22 -15.36 30.08
CA VAL A 811 8.00 -14.74 28.99
C VAL A 811 8.07 -15.65 27.76
N ILE A 812 7.96 -15.07 26.57
CA ILE A 812 8.14 -15.79 25.30
C ILE A 812 9.53 -15.50 24.75
N ILE A 813 10.35 -16.53 24.69
CA ILE A 813 11.63 -16.55 23.97
C ILE A 813 11.34 -16.94 22.53
N ARG A 814 12.02 -16.28 21.58
CA ARG A 814 11.79 -16.42 20.14
C ARG A 814 13.11 -16.68 19.42
N LEU A 815 13.19 -17.81 18.71
CA LEU A 815 14.36 -18.28 17.97
C LEU A 815 14.08 -18.25 16.45
N ARG A 816 15.13 -18.28 15.63
CA ARG A 816 15.07 -18.31 14.14
C ARG A 816 14.17 -17.17 13.59
N ASP A 817 14.55 -15.93 13.88
CA ASP A 817 13.81 -14.70 13.49
C ASP A 817 12.31 -14.75 13.88
N GLY A 818 11.99 -15.48 14.97
CA GLY A 818 10.65 -15.68 15.47
C GLY A 818 9.94 -16.95 15.02
N ALA A 819 10.50 -17.73 14.08
CA ALA A 819 9.87 -18.93 13.55
C ALA A 819 9.66 -20.04 14.60
N ILE A 820 10.32 -19.97 15.77
CA ILE A 820 10.08 -20.89 16.89
C ILE A 820 9.86 -20.08 18.17
N GLY A 821 8.70 -20.23 18.81
CA GLY A 821 8.43 -19.67 20.13
C GLY A 821 8.61 -20.70 21.25
N ILE A 822 9.19 -20.28 22.38
CA ILE A 822 9.29 -21.06 23.62
C ILE A 822 8.70 -20.21 24.75
N ARG A 823 7.68 -20.71 25.45
CA ARG A 823 7.14 -20.04 26.65
C ARG A 823 7.87 -20.53 27.87
N VAL A 824 8.46 -19.62 28.65
CA VAL A 824 9.10 -19.95 29.94
C VAL A 824 8.03 -20.37 30.93
N GLU A 825 8.22 -21.52 31.57
CA GLU A 825 7.35 -22.03 32.63
C GLU A 825 8.02 -21.91 34.01
N VAL A 826 9.31 -22.25 34.09
CA VAL A 826 10.07 -22.30 35.35
C VAL A 826 11.46 -21.70 35.18
N VAL A 827 11.84 -20.81 36.09
CA VAL A 827 13.21 -20.26 36.21
C VAL A 827 13.73 -20.67 37.58
N ALA A 828 14.79 -21.48 37.61
CA ALA A 828 15.34 -22.01 38.86
C ALA A 828 16.81 -22.42 38.72
N GLY A 829 17.66 -21.99 39.66
CA GLY A 829 19.06 -22.45 39.77
C GLY A 829 19.92 -22.19 38.53
N GLY A 830 19.77 -21.02 37.89
CA GLY A 830 20.49 -20.67 36.66
C GLY A 830 19.95 -21.35 35.38
N LYS A 831 18.91 -22.18 35.50
CA LYS A 831 18.24 -22.86 34.38
C LYS A 831 16.88 -22.25 34.10
N VAL A 832 16.59 -22.04 32.82
CA VAL A 832 15.28 -21.62 32.30
C VAL A 832 14.64 -22.82 31.62
N THR A 833 13.43 -23.18 32.02
CA THR A 833 12.65 -24.30 31.45
C THR A 833 11.40 -23.74 30.80
N GLY A 834 11.12 -24.16 29.57
CA GLY A 834 9.94 -23.73 28.84
C GLY A 834 9.47 -24.72 27.78
N VAL A 835 8.28 -24.49 27.25
CA VAL A 835 7.62 -25.36 26.27
C VAL A 835 7.59 -24.72 24.89
N VAL A 836 7.94 -25.50 23.87
CA VAL A 836 7.87 -25.09 22.46
C VAL A 836 6.41 -24.87 22.03
N LEU A 837 6.10 -23.66 21.57
CA LEU A 837 4.76 -23.22 21.18
C LEU A 837 4.36 -23.64 19.77
N ASN A 838 5.34 -23.88 18.88
CA ASN A 838 5.12 -24.31 17.51
C ASN A 838 6.35 -25.09 17.01
N SER A 839 6.14 -26.11 16.18
CA SER A 839 7.25 -26.87 15.58
C SER A 839 8.10 -26.02 14.63
N GLY A 840 9.35 -26.41 14.44
CA GLY A 840 10.27 -25.83 13.46
C GLY A 840 11.70 -26.34 13.59
N ILE A 841 12.41 -26.44 12.46
CA ILE A 841 13.84 -26.78 12.45
C ILE A 841 14.67 -25.56 12.86
N MET A 842 15.57 -25.74 13.83
CA MET A 842 16.50 -24.72 14.31
C MET A 842 17.93 -25.06 13.87
N GLY A 843 18.64 -24.13 13.24
CA GLY A 843 20.09 -24.30 12.99
C GLY A 843 20.94 -23.93 14.22
N GLU A 844 22.25 -24.07 14.12
CA GLU A 844 23.19 -23.57 15.14
C GLU A 844 23.32 -22.03 15.19
N ARG A 845 23.86 -21.51 16.31
CA ARG A 845 24.23 -20.09 16.56
C ARG A 845 23.13 -19.05 16.23
N LYS A 846 21.85 -19.40 16.38
CA LYS A 846 20.72 -18.52 16.05
C LYS A 846 20.48 -17.47 17.14
N VAL A 847 20.00 -16.30 16.74
CA VAL A 847 19.69 -15.20 17.66
C VAL A 847 18.52 -15.58 18.56
N VAL A 848 18.64 -15.22 19.84
CA VAL A 848 17.68 -15.45 20.92
C VAL A 848 17.01 -14.11 21.24
N HIS A 849 15.78 -13.91 20.77
CA HIS A 849 14.99 -12.73 21.10
C HIS A 849 14.15 -13.03 22.35
N ILE A 850 14.24 -12.18 23.38
CA ILE A 850 13.47 -12.32 24.61
C ILE A 850 12.44 -11.19 24.66
N VAL A 851 11.16 -11.51 24.44
CA VAL A 851 10.13 -10.49 24.26
C VAL A 851 9.83 -9.78 25.58
N GLY A 852 9.85 -8.45 25.58
CA GLY A 852 9.52 -7.63 26.76
C GLY A 852 10.56 -7.63 27.88
N VAL A 853 11.76 -8.18 27.65
CA VAL A 853 12.87 -8.23 28.62
C VAL A 853 13.98 -7.26 28.22
N ARG A 854 14.49 -6.49 29.19
CA ARG A 854 15.62 -5.57 28.98
C ARG A 854 16.94 -6.24 29.34
N LEU A 855 17.84 -6.38 28.36
CA LEU A 855 19.18 -6.96 28.56
C LEU A 855 20.13 -5.98 29.28
N HIS A 856 20.81 -6.49 30.31
CA HIS A 856 21.73 -5.76 31.18
C HIS A 856 23.18 -5.80 30.66
N GLY A 857 23.47 -5.09 29.57
CA GLY A 857 24.83 -4.98 29.02
C GLY A 857 25.11 -3.65 28.32
N LYS A 858 26.40 -3.26 28.29
CA LYS A 858 26.92 -2.15 27.47
C LYS A 858 26.67 -2.44 25.99
N ASN A 859 26.24 -1.43 25.24
CA ASN A 859 25.73 -1.66 23.89
C ASN A 859 26.86 -1.96 22.87
N ILE A 860 27.98 -1.24 22.94
CA ILE A 860 29.12 -1.44 22.02
C ILE A 860 30.17 -2.45 22.51
N GLY A 861 29.98 -3.04 23.70
CA GLY A 861 31.06 -3.73 24.43
C GLY A 861 31.65 -4.99 23.78
N ARG A 862 30.98 -5.57 22.76
CA ARG A 862 31.49 -6.68 21.93
C ARG A 862 32.13 -6.22 20.63
N ASP A 863 31.92 -4.97 20.22
CA ASP A 863 32.33 -4.43 18.92
C ASP A 863 33.57 -3.52 19.00
N ILE A 864 34.03 -3.14 20.20
CA ILE A 864 35.14 -2.17 20.40
C ILE A 864 36.39 -2.55 19.60
N ASP A 865 36.86 -3.80 19.74
CA ASP A 865 38.08 -4.28 19.05
C ASP A 865 37.88 -4.26 17.53
N THR A 866 36.69 -4.64 17.05
CA THR A 866 36.33 -4.65 15.63
C THR A 866 36.26 -3.24 15.04
N ILE A 867 35.74 -2.26 15.79
CA ILE A 867 35.72 -0.84 15.40
C ILE A 867 37.16 -0.30 15.35
N ALA A 868 37.97 -0.60 16.38
CA ALA A 868 39.36 -0.18 16.43
C ALA A 868 40.20 -0.75 15.28
N GLU A 869 40.06 -2.04 14.97
CA GLU A 869 40.75 -2.71 13.86
C GLU A 869 40.27 -2.21 12.49
N PHE A 870 38.94 -2.19 12.26
CA PHE A 870 38.40 -2.00 10.91
C PHE A 870 38.14 -0.54 10.55
N ALA A 871 37.52 0.26 11.43
CA ALA A 871 37.10 1.61 11.07
C ALA A 871 38.29 2.58 10.94
N SER A 872 39.26 2.49 11.86
CA SER A 872 40.45 3.35 11.86
C SER A 872 41.36 3.09 10.64
N THR A 873 41.55 1.82 10.29
CA THR A 873 42.38 1.38 9.15
C THR A 873 41.78 1.82 7.81
N HIS A 874 40.45 1.71 7.66
CA HIS A 874 39.84 1.79 6.33
C HIS A 874 39.18 3.14 6.01
N GLN A 875 38.98 4.06 6.96
CA GLN A 875 38.13 5.26 6.77
C GLN A 875 36.72 4.87 6.31
N ILE A 876 35.87 4.53 7.27
CA ILE A 876 34.48 4.11 7.02
C ILE A 876 33.54 5.32 7.08
N ASP A 877 32.59 5.38 6.15
CA ASP A 877 31.69 6.53 6.02
C ASP A 877 30.57 6.51 7.07
N PHE A 878 30.03 5.32 7.35
CA PHE A 878 28.91 5.10 8.25
C PHE A 878 29.14 3.88 9.17
N VAL A 879 28.73 3.99 10.44
CA VAL A 879 28.66 2.88 11.39
C VAL A 879 27.22 2.74 11.89
N ALA A 880 26.61 1.56 11.70
CA ALA A 880 25.27 1.25 12.23
C ALA A 880 25.34 0.48 13.55
N THR A 881 24.76 1.06 14.60
CA THR A 881 24.75 0.50 15.97
C THR A 881 23.42 -0.14 16.32
N SER A 882 23.46 -1.38 16.84
CA SER A 882 22.31 -2.23 17.16
C SER A 882 21.68 -1.87 18.50
N GLN A 883 20.45 -2.35 18.76
CA GLN A 883 19.85 -2.42 20.12
C GLN A 883 19.85 -1.09 20.92
N VAL A 884 19.80 0.07 20.23
CA VAL A 884 19.85 1.40 20.86
C VAL A 884 18.68 1.62 21.81
N LYS A 885 18.97 1.98 23.07
CA LYS A 885 18.01 2.20 24.16
C LYS A 885 17.82 3.68 24.47
N GLY A 886 18.81 4.52 24.14
CA GLY A 886 18.73 5.97 24.28
C GLY A 886 19.99 6.71 23.82
N ARG A 887 20.03 8.02 24.08
CA ARG A 887 21.12 8.93 23.66
C ARG A 887 22.52 8.43 24.08
N SER A 888 22.66 7.93 25.30
CA SER A 888 23.95 7.49 25.85
C SER A 888 24.65 6.39 25.05
N ASP A 889 23.90 5.54 24.34
CA ASP A 889 24.49 4.49 23.49
C ASP A 889 25.14 5.07 22.22
N ILE A 890 24.72 6.27 21.80
CA ILE A 890 25.27 7.03 20.67
C ILE A 890 26.46 7.86 21.15
N GLU A 891 26.35 8.53 22.30
CA GLU A 891 27.43 9.27 22.95
C GLU A 891 28.66 8.37 23.23
N GLU A 892 28.44 7.14 23.73
CA GLU A 892 29.54 6.17 23.98
C GLU A 892 30.25 5.77 22.67
N LEU A 893 29.50 5.54 21.58
CA LEU A 893 30.07 5.21 20.28
C LEU A 893 30.78 6.41 19.62
N ARG A 894 30.21 7.61 19.73
CA ARG A 894 30.81 8.85 19.22
C ARG A 894 32.16 9.09 19.90
N SER A 895 32.20 9.01 21.23
CA SER A 895 33.44 9.15 21.99
C SER A 895 34.50 8.11 21.60
N LEU A 896 34.12 6.88 21.27
CA LEU A 896 35.04 5.85 20.77
C LEU A 896 35.57 6.18 19.36
N LEU A 897 34.70 6.58 18.43
CA LEU A 897 35.11 6.95 17.06
C LEU A 897 36.05 8.16 17.06
N ASP A 898 35.76 9.18 17.86
CA ASP A 898 36.59 10.38 17.95
C ASP A 898 37.97 10.06 18.58
N GLN A 899 38.03 9.17 19.58
CA GLN A 899 39.30 8.63 20.12
C GLN A 899 40.13 7.84 19.10
N LEU A 900 39.48 7.27 18.08
CA LEU A 900 40.10 6.54 16.97
C LEU A 900 40.39 7.43 15.75
N GLY A 901 40.23 8.76 15.86
CA GLY A 901 40.39 9.70 14.73
C GLY A 901 39.33 9.57 13.64
N CYS A 902 38.23 8.86 13.91
CA CYS A 902 37.13 8.57 12.99
C CYS A 902 36.04 9.65 13.05
N GLU A 903 36.43 10.91 13.31
CA GLU A 903 35.54 12.07 13.53
C GLU A 903 34.50 12.27 12.40
N SER A 904 34.89 11.98 11.15
CA SER A 904 34.03 12.11 9.97
C SER A 904 33.09 10.92 9.71
N THR A 905 33.23 9.82 10.47
CA THR A 905 32.35 8.64 10.39
C THR A 905 30.98 8.97 10.99
N ARG A 906 29.89 8.65 10.30
CA ARG A 906 28.52 8.98 10.71
C ARG A 906 27.84 7.81 11.43
N ILE A 907 27.18 8.05 12.56
CA ILE A 907 26.48 7.02 13.35
C ILE A 907 25.03 6.88 12.91
N ILE A 908 24.65 5.66 12.50
CA ILE A 908 23.27 5.28 12.22
C ILE A 908 22.70 4.48 13.40
N ALA A 909 21.70 5.00 14.10
CA ALA A 909 21.05 4.28 15.19
C ALA A 909 19.96 3.32 14.66
N LYS A 910 20.03 2.02 14.99
CA LYS A 910 18.98 1.06 14.64
C LYS A 910 17.82 1.11 15.64
N ILE A 911 16.60 1.28 15.14
CA ILE A 911 15.37 1.11 15.93
C ILE A 911 14.91 -0.34 15.80
N GLU A 912 15.21 -1.13 16.84
CA GLU A 912 14.99 -2.58 16.89
C GLU A 912 14.06 -3.04 18.01
N THR A 913 13.73 -2.17 18.96
CA THR A 913 13.00 -2.52 20.19
C THR A 913 11.94 -1.47 20.56
N ALA A 914 11.02 -1.85 21.43
CA ALA A 914 10.06 -0.95 22.06
C ALA A 914 10.73 0.10 22.95
N ASP A 915 11.94 -0.16 23.49
CA ASP A 915 12.72 0.85 24.22
C ASP A 915 13.33 1.90 23.28
N GLY A 916 13.92 1.49 22.15
CA GLY A 916 14.37 2.42 21.11
C GLY A 916 13.22 3.27 20.53
N LEU A 917 12.01 2.70 20.43
CA LEU A 917 10.79 3.47 20.10
C LEU A 917 10.38 4.48 21.17
N ARG A 918 10.65 4.21 22.46
CA ARG A 918 10.34 5.14 23.57
C ARG A 918 11.31 6.32 23.61
N ALA A 919 12.60 6.06 23.39
CA ALA A 919 13.66 7.08 23.36
C ALA A 919 13.88 7.70 21.95
N LEU A 920 12.96 7.48 21.02
CA LEU A 920 13.12 7.80 19.59
C LEU A 920 13.45 9.28 19.31
N ASP A 921 12.91 10.22 20.08
CA ASP A 921 13.23 11.65 19.89
C ASP A 921 14.69 11.96 20.32
N ASP A 922 15.12 11.46 21.49
CA ASP A 922 16.50 11.64 21.98
C ASP A 922 17.54 10.97 21.08
N ILE A 923 17.16 9.84 20.48
CA ILE A 923 17.97 9.08 19.50
C ILE A 923 18.06 9.83 18.16
N ILE A 924 16.97 10.42 17.68
CA ILE A 924 16.93 11.23 16.44
C ILE A 924 17.77 12.50 16.58
N ASP A 925 17.72 13.18 17.72
CA ASP A 925 18.49 14.40 17.94
C ASP A 925 20.01 14.12 17.89
N GLU A 926 20.47 13.03 18.51
CA GLU A 926 21.90 12.72 18.66
C GLU A 926 22.52 12.00 17.44
N SER A 927 21.83 11.01 16.85
CA SER A 927 22.41 10.20 15.76
C SER A 927 22.54 10.97 14.44
N ASP A 928 23.51 10.61 13.59
CA ASP A 928 23.64 11.19 12.24
C ASP A 928 22.55 10.67 11.27
N GLY A 929 21.91 9.53 11.59
CA GLY A 929 20.79 8.97 10.85
C GLY A 929 20.14 7.78 11.57
N ILE A 930 18.99 7.32 11.05
CA ILE A 930 18.20 6.23 11.64
C ILE A 930 18.10 5.04 10.68
N MET A 931 18.16 3.82 11.21
CA MET A 931 17.81 2.60 10.50
C MET A 931 16.59 1.92 11.14
N LEU A 932 15.51 1.82 10.39
CA LEU A 932 14.33 1.06 10.77
C LEU A 932 14.52 -0.42 10.38
N ALA A 933 14.93 -1.23 11.35
CA ALA A 933 15.17 -2.66 11.21
C ALA A 933 13.87 -3.46 11.49
N ARG A 934 12.98 -3.48 10.49
CA ARG A 934 11.58 -3.96 10.63
C ARG A 934 11.45 -5.42 11.04
N GLY A 935 12.42 -6.25 10.65
CA GLY A 935 12.52 -7.65 11.08
C GLY A 935 12.62 -7.76 12.61
N THR A 936 13.67 -7.18 13.20
CA THR A 936 13.90 -7.18 14.65
C THR A 936 12.76 -6.47 15.39
N LEU A 937 12.35 -5.28 14.94
CA LEU A 937 11.31 -4.50 15.61
C LEU A 937 9.95 -5.23 15.64
N GLY A 938 9.57 -5.88 14.53
CA GLY A 938 8.37 -6.72 14.45
C GLY A 938 8.44 -8.00 15.28
N MET A 939 9.54 -8.27 15.98
CA MET A 939 9.64 -9.32 17.00
C MET A 939 9.39 -8.82 18.44
N ASP A 940 9.43 -7.51 18.69
CA ASP A 940 9.23 -6.91 20.02
C ASP A 940 7.91 -6.14 20.13
N ILE A 941 7.41 -5.53 19.04
CA ILE A 941 6.04 -5.02 18.95
C ILE A 941 5.09 -6.01 18.27
N ALA A 942 3.77 -5.83 18.45
CA ALA A 942 2.76 -6.67 17.79
C ALA A 942 2.83 -6.54 16.25
N PRO A 943 2.63 -7.62 15.47
CA PRO A 943 2.87 -7.62 14.02
C PRO A 943 2.08 -6.56 13.23
N ASP A 944 0.83 -6.32 13.62
CA ASP A 944 -0.07 -5.32 13.06
C ASP A 944 0.34 -3.86 13.37
N LYS A 945 1.34 -3.64 14.24
CA LYS A 945 1.85 -2.32 14.63
C LYS A 945 3.06 -1.87 13.80
N VAL A 946 3.64 -2.75 12.97
CA VAL A 946 4.86 -2.45 12.19
C VAL A 946 4.64 -1.29 11.20
N ALA A 947 3.51 -1.23 10.50
CA ALA A 947 3.19 -0.14 9.56
C ALA A 947 3.01 1.22 10.27
N LEU A 948 2.47 1.22 11.49
CA LEU A 948 2.37 2.40 12.34
C LEU A 948 3.76 2.85 12.83
N ALA A 949 4.58 1.92 13.32
CA ALA A 949 5.97 2.21 13.71
C ALA A 949 6.79 2.81 12.55
N GLN A 950 6.64 2.28 11.34
CA GLN A 950 7.26 2.83 10.13
C GLN A 950 6.83 4.27 9.87
N SER A 951 5.51 4.53 9.86
CA SER A 951 4.94 5.86 9.64
C SER A 951 5.44 6.88 10.68
N LEU A 952 5.51 6.48 11.96
CA LEU A 952 5.98 7.31 13.07
C LEU A 952 7.48 7.66 12.95
N ILE A 953 8.33 6.67 12.68
CA ILE A 953 9.78 6.88 12.57
C ILE A 953 10.11 7.77 11.37
N LEU A 954 9.59 7.44 10.18
CA LEU A 954 9.85 8.19 8.95
C LEU A 954 9.39 9.65 9.07
N THR A 955 8.20 9.88 9.65
CA THR A 955 7.70 11.25 9.92
C THR A 955 8.64 12.03 10.83
N LYS A 956 9.09 11.46 11.95
CA LYS A 956 9.97 12.16 12.89
C LYS A 956 11.35 12.45 12.30
N CYS A 957 11.95 11.49 11.60
CA CYS A 957 13.24 11.68 10.93
C CYS A 957 13.18 12.81 9.89
N LYS A 958 12.13 12.81 9.06
CA LYS A 958 11.84 13.83 8.03
C LYS A 958 11.60 15.22 8.63
N VAL A 959 10.87 15.33 9.73
CA VAL A 959 10.63 16.61 10.44
C VAL A 959 11.87 17.09 11.20
N ALA A 960 12.76 16.20 11.65
CA ALA A 960 14.08 16.57 12.15
C ALA A 960 15.02 17.03 11.02
N GLY A 961 15.01 16.32 9.88
CA GLY A 961 16.00 16.46 8.80
C GLY A 961 17.12 15.41 8.85
N LYS A 962 16.90 14.29 9.57
CA LYS A 962 17.84 13.17 9.69
C LYS A 962 17.49 12.10 8.66
N PRO A 963 18.45 11.53 7.91
CA PRO A 963 18.17 10.48 6.93
C PRO A 963 17.67 9.20 7.61
N CYS A 964 16.61 8.61 7.05
CA CYS A 964 16.08 7.33 7.54
C CYS A 964 16.18 6.22 6.48
N VAL A 965 16.77 5.09 6.90
CA VAL A 965 16.96 3.89 6.11
C VAL A 965 15.90 2.86 6.49
N VAL A 966 15.15 2.32 5.52
CA VAL A 966 14.22 1.21 5.75
C VAL A 966 14.93 -0.11 5.40
N ALA A 967 14.97 -1.05 6.35
CA ALA A 967 15.80 -2.26 6.25
C ALA A 967 15.06 -3.54 6.68
N ARG A 968 15.58 -4.68 6.18
CA ARG A 968 15.06 -6.06 6.28
C ARG A 968 13.71 -6.27 5.55
N HIS A 969 13.55 -7.48 4.99
CA HIS A 969 12.32 -7.95 4.33
C HIS A 969 11.80 -6.98 3.27
N CYS A 970 12.67 -6.52 2.35
CA CYS A 970 12.30 -5.58 1.29
C CYS A 970 11.93 -6.32 0.01
N LEU A 971 12.82 -7.19 -0.50
CA LEU A 971 12.59 -8.04 -1.67
C LEU A 971 13.07 -9.48 -1.36
N GLU A 972 12.70 -10.01 -0.19
CA GLU A 972 13.25 -11.25 0.37
C GLU A 972 12.90 -12.50 -0.46
N SER A 973 11.75 -12.54 -1.14
CA SER A 973 11.42 -13.65 -2.05
C SER A 973 12.38 -13.75 -3.24
N MET A 974 13.14 -12.69 -3.55
CA MET A 974 14.22 -12.71 -4.56
C MET A 974 15.47 -13.47 -4.10
N ASN A 975 15.49 -14.00 -2.86
CA ASN A 975 16.51 -14.99 -2.48
C ASN A 975 16.44 -16.26 -3.37
N THR A 976 15.25 -16.66 -3.83
CA THR A 976 15.03 -17.89 -4.61
C THR A 976 14.25 -17.70 -5.91
N ASN A 977 13.62 -16.53 -6.13
CA ASN A 977 12.83 -16.23 -7.34
C ASN A 977 13.43 -15.04 -8.12
N PRO A 978 13.34 -15.02 -9.46
CA PRO A 978 13.85 -13.90 -10.26
C PRO A 978 12.95 -12.64 -10.21
N ARG A 979 11.87 -12.64 -9.42
CA ARG A 979 10.93 -11.52 -9.24
C ARG A 979 10.41 -11.51 -7.79
N PRO A 980 10.11 -10.33 -7.21
CA PRO A 980 9.54 -10.20 -5.86
C PRO A 980 8.01 -10.43 -5.83
N THR A 981 7.44 -10.60 -4.64
CA THR A 981 5.97 -10.69 -4.46
C THR A 981 5.27 -9.35 -4.64
N ARG A 982 3.94 -9.35 -4.84
CA ARG A 982 3.16 -8.11 -4.94
C ARG A 982 3.19 -7.27 -3.65
N ALA A 983 3.24 -7.94 -2.49
CA ALA A 983 3.37 -7.28 -1.20
C ALA A 983 4.72 -6.56 -1.05
N GLU A 984 5.83 -7.22 -1.40
CA GLU A 984 7.19 -6.67 -1.31
C GLU A 984 7.39 -5.40 -2.16
N MET A 985 6.91 -5.40 -3.41
CA MET A 985 7.01 -4.21 -4.26
C MET A 985 6.15 -3.05 -3.74
N THR A 986 4.95 -3.38 -3.25
CA THR A 986 4.02 -2.39 -2.70
C THR A 986 4.58 -1.82 -1.39
N ASP A 987 5.22 -2.63 -0.57
CA ASP A 987 5.93 -2.21 0.63
C ASP A 987 7.09 -1.25 0.35
N VAL A 988 8.02 -1.62 -0.56
CA VAL A 988 9.14 -0.74 -0.96
C VAL A 988 8.63 0.57 -1.55
N ALA A 989 7.61 0.54 -2.42
CA ALA A 989 7.00 1.75 -2.96
C ALA A 989 6.38 2.63 -1.86
N ASN A 990 5.67 2.05 -0.89
CA ASN A 990 5.09 2.82 0.22
C ASN A 990 6.15 3.40 1.16
N ALA A 991 7.28 2.72 1.39
CA ALA A 991 8.40 3.26 2.15
C ALA A 991 9.01 4.51 1.49
N VAL A 992 9.12 4.52 0.16
CA VAL A 992 9.56 5.70 -0.61
C VAL A 992 8.51 6.82 -0.55
N LEU A 993 7.21 6.50 -0.57
CA LEU A 993 6.13 7.50 -0.44
C LEU A 993 5.99 8.08 0.98
N ASP A 994 6.32 7.32 2.02
CA ASP A 994 6.55 7.82 3.39
C ASP A 994 7.78 8.76 3.47
N ALA A 995 8.58 8.79 2.41
CA ALA A 995 9.83 9.54 2.23
C ALA A 995 11.06 8.95 2.95
N ALA A 996 11.23 7.63 2.90
CA ALA A 996 12.52 7.01 3.20
C ALA A 996 13.66 7.64 2.35
N ASP A 997 14.79 7.93 2.99
CA ASP A 997 15.98 8.46 2.33
C ASP A 997 16.78 7.35 1.65
N ALA A 998 16.75 6.14 2.23
CA ALA A 998 17.34 4.95 1.64
C ALA A 998 16.51 3.67 1.88
N ILE A 999 16.59 2.73 0.95
CA ILE A 999 16.11 1.34 1.08
C ILE A 999 17.34 0.42 1.21
N MET A 1000 17.30 -0.56 2.11
CA MET A 1000 18.42 -1.49 2.36
C MET A 1000 18.06 -2.94 2.05
N LEU A 1001 18.68 -3.46 0.98
CA LEU A 1001 18.64 -4.87 0.61
C LEU A 1001 19.56 -5.69 1.53
N CYS A 1002 19.08 -6.84 2.01
CA CYS A 1002 19.63 -7.61 3.12
C CYS A 1002 20.07 -9.03 2.71
N SER A 1003 19.25 -10.05 2.98
CA SER A 1003 19.54 -11.44 2.59
C SER A 1003 19.52 -11.58 1.07
N GLU A 1004 18.59 -10.88 0.44
CA GLU A 1004 18.34 -10.88 -1.00
C GLU A 1004 19.58 -10.48 -1.86
N THR A 1005 20.53 -9.74 -1.29
CA THR A 1005 21.82 -9.42 -1.97
C THR A 1005 23.04 -10.09 -1.33
N ALA A 1006 23.00 -10.44 -0.04
CA ALA A 1006 24.13 -11.10 0.63
C ALA A 1006 24.22 -12.60 0.31
N THR A 1007 23.07 -13.27 0.21
CA THR A 1007 22.95 -14.73 0.07
C THR A 1007 21.91 -15.18 -0.98
N GLY A 1008 21.14 -14.26 -1.55
CA GLY A 1008 20.16 -14.55 -2.58
C GLY A 1008 20.77 -14.99 -3.91
N MET A 1009 19.96 -15.64 -4.75
CA MET A 1009 20.37 -16.11 -6.08
C MET A 1009 20.44 -14.99 -7.15
N PHE A 1010 19.77 -13.85 -6.93
CA PHE A 1010 19.57 -12.80 -7.94
C PHE A 1010 19.97 -11.38 -7.42
N PRO A 1011 21.20 -11.19 -6.92
CA PRO A 1011 21.58 -9.97 -6.19
C PRO A 1011 21.57 -8.69 -7.06
N VAL A 1012 21.94 -8.79 -8.34
CA VAL A 1012 21.99 -7.64 -9.25
C VAL A 1012 20.59 -7.27 -9.72
N GLU A 1013 19.78 -8.28 -10.05
CA GLU A 1013 18.40 -8.15 -10.52
C GLU A 1013 17.50 -7.62 -9.39
N CYS A 1014 17.78 -8.01 -8.15
CA CYS A 1014 17.18 -7.45 -6.94
C CYS A 1014 17.49 -5.95 -6.77
N LEU A 1015 18.75 -5.53 -6.92
CA LEU A 1015 19.12 -4.11 -6.93
C LEU A 1015 18.40 -3.35 -8.05
N THR A 1016 18.45 -3.89 -9.27
CA THR A 1016 17.79 -3.32 -10.46
C THR A 1016 16.30 -3.08 -10.20
N THR A 1017 15.62 -4.06 -9.61
CA THR A 1017 14.18 -4.01 -9.26
C THR A 1017 13.91 -2.97 -8.18
N ALA A 1018 14.69 -2.93 -7.10
CA ALA A 1018 14.56 -1.91 -6.05
C ALA A 1018 14.72 -0.48 -6.62
N VAL A 1019 15.71 -0.27 -7.49
CA VAL A 1019 15.98 1.01 -8.15
C VAL A 1019 14.82 1.44 -9.04
N ARG A 1020 14.20 0.51 -9.77
CA ARG A 1020 13.00 0.76 -10.59
C ARG A 1020 11.78 1.14 -9.73
N ILE A 1021 11.55 0.44 -8.61
CA ILE A 1021 10.46 0.75 -7.69
C ILE A 1021 10.65 2.15 -7.08
N CYS A 1022 11.87 2.49 -6.62
CA CYS A 1022 12.16 3.82 -6.08
C CYS A 1022 11.85 4.93 -7.07
N ARG A 1023 12.35 4.84 -8.31
CA ARG A 1023 12.12 5.86 -9.36
C ARG A 1023 10.63 6.08 -9.65
N ASN A 1024 9.84 5.02 -9.72
CA ASN A 1024 8.40 5.12 -9.99
C ASN A 1024 7.61 5.65 -8.78
N ALA A 1025 7.96 5.24 -7.57
CA ALA A 1025 7.36 5.78 -6.35
C ALA A 1025 7.69 7.28 -6.18
N GLU A 1026 8.92 7.71 -6.48
CA GLU A 1026 9.32 9.13 -6.49
C GLU A 1026 8.58 9.95 -7.56
N ALA A 1027 8.43 9.43 -8.78
CA ALA A 1027 7.71 10.10 -9.87
C ALA A 1027 6.28 10.48 -9.45
N ALA A 1028 5.65 9.62 -8.64
CA ALA A 1028 4.31 9.83 -8.13
C ALA A 1028 4.21 10.84 -6.97
N ILE A 1029 5.30 11.33 -6.36
CA ILE A 1029 5.23 12.22 -5.18
C ILE A 1029 4.81 13.63 -5.57
N ASN A 1030 3.77 14.15 -4.92
CA ASN A 1030 3.45 15.58 -4.96
C ASN A 1030 4.39 16.35 -4.01
N TYR A 1031 5.55 16.73 -4.52
CA TYR A 1031 6.58 17.43 -3.75
C TYR A 1031 6.11 18.79 -3.21
N ASN A 1032 5.20 19.48 -3.91
CA ASN A 1032 4.64 20.77 -3.46
C ASN A 1032 3.85 20.65 -2.15
N ILE A 1033 2.97 19.66 -2.05
CA ILE A 1033 2.20 19.36 -0.83
C ILE A 1033 3.14 18.83 0.27
N GLN A 1034 4.08 17.94 -0.08
CA GLN A 1034 5.04 17.39 0.87
C GLN A 1034 5.97 18.48 1.46
N HIS A 1035 6.48 19.40 0.65
CA HIS A 1035 7.26 20.56 1.08
C HIS A 1035 6.47 21.43 2.05
N SER A 1036 5.24 21.80 1.66
CA SER A 1036 4.38 22.68 2.46
C SER A 1036 4.10 22.08 3.84
N PHE A 1037 3.82 20.78 3.90
CA PHE A 1037 3.67 20.02 5.14
C PHE A 1037 4.92 20.11 6.03
N ILE A 1038 6.11 19.83 5.49
CA ILE A 1038 7.37 19.84 6.27
C ILE A 1038 7.69 21.25 6.76
N ARG A 1039 7.50 22.28 5.91
CA ARG A 1039 7.67 23.70 6.25
C ARG A 1039 6.72 24.13 7.37
N ASP A 1040 5.48 23.65 7.36
CA ASP A 1040 4.47 24.10 8.31
C ASP A 1040 4.66 23.51 9.70
N PHE A 1041 5.14 22.25 9.78
CA PHE A 1041 5.48 21.57 11.03
C PHE A 1041 6.95 21.71 11.48
N SER A 1042 7.81 22.38 10.71
CA SER A 1042 9.17 22.74 11.14
C SER A 1042 9.18 23.84 12.21
N ALA A 1043 10.14 23.76 13.14
CA ALA A 1043 10.32 24.72 14.22
C ALA A 1043 10.65 26.13 13.70
N LYS A 1044 10.06 27.15 14.31
CA LYS A 1044 10.11 28.57 13.90
C LYS A 1044 10.49 29.47 15.09
N PRO A 1045 11.14 30.63 14.87
CA PRO A 1045 11.54 31.21 13.58
C PRO A 1045 12.68 30.43 12.90
N PHE A 1046 12.78 30.56 11.58
CA PHE A 1046 13.90 30.01 10.81
C PHE A 1046 15.12 30.94 10.89
N ASN A 1047 16.33 30.36 10.91
CA ASN A 1047 17.57 31.12 10.66
C ASN A 1047 17.74 31.38 9.14
N THR A 1048 18.76 32.17 8.77
CA THR A 1048 19.03 32.56 7.37
C THR A 1048 19.21 31.37 6.44
N VAL A 1049 19.97 30.35 6.86
CA VAL A 1049 20.24 29.15 6.04
C VAL A 1049 18.95 28.36 5.84
N THR A 1050 18.18 28.10 6.91
CA THR A 1050 16.90 27.39 6.83
C THR A 1050 15.87 28.16 5.99
N ALA A 1051 15.81 29.49 6.10
CA ALA A 1051 14.92 30.31 5.28
C ALA A 1051 15.30 30.25 3.79
N ALA A 1052 16.60 30.31 3.47
CA ALA A 1052 17.11 30.11 2.12
C ALA A 1052 16.83 28.68 1.62
N SER A 1053 17.03 27.64 2.43
CA SER A 1053 16.74 26.25 2.06
C SER A 1053 15.26 26.02 1.72
N VAL A 1054 14.34 26.61 2.48
CA VAL A 1054 12.90 26.58 2.17
C VAL A 1054 12.62 27.29 0.84
N ALA A 1055 13.18 28.48 0.64
CA ALA A 1055 13.02 29.25 -0.59
C ALA A 1055 13.62 28.55 -1.82
N LEU A 1056 14.76 27.88 -1.67
CA LEU A 1056 15.40 27.08 -2.71
C LEU A 1056 14.55 25.87 -3.10
N ALA A 1057 14.13 25.07 -2.12
CA ALA A 1057 13.35 23.86 -2.38
C ALA A 1057 12.00 24.18 -3.04
N LYS A 1058 11.33 25.27 -2.61
CA LYS A 1058 10.07 25.73 -3.24
C LYS A 1058 10.30 26.40 -4.59
N GLY A 1059 11.36 27.21 -4.71
CA GLY A 1059 11.73 27.89 -5.95
C GLY A 1059 12.16 26.93 -7.06
N ALA A 1060 12.73 25.77 -6.73
CA ALA A 1060 13.01 24.71 -7.70
C ALA A 1060 11.72 24.20 -8.38
N MET A 1061 10.69 23.91 -7.59
CA MET A 1061 9.38 23.48 -8.07
C MET A 1061 8.67 24.58 -8.87
N ASP A 1062 8.56 25.78 -8.28
CA ASP A 1062 7.77 26.89 -8.87
C ASP A 1062 8.41 27.50 -10.13
N ALA A 1063 9.74 27.50 -10.21
CA ALA A 1063 10.44 27.98 -11.40
C ALA A 1063 10.73 26.86 -12.42
N GLN A 1064 10.34 25.61 -12.15
CA GLN A 1064 10.64 24.42 -12.97
C GLN A 1064 12.14 24.34 -13.31
N LEU A 1065 12.96 24.29 -12.27
CA LEU A 1065 14.40 24.07 -12.39
C LEU A 1065 14.68 22.58 -12.61
N GLN A 1066 15.89 22.24 -13.07
CA GLN A 1066 16.29 20.85 -13.29
C GLN A 1066 17.28 20.33 -12.23
N ALA A 1067 17.97 21.23 -11.51
CA ALA A 1067 18.86 20.89 -10.41
C ALA A 1067 19.01 22.07 -9.43
N ALA A 1068 19.36 21.75 -8.19
CA ALA A 1068 19.79 22.70 -7.17
C ALA A 1068 21.23 22.38 -6.74
N VAL A 1069 22.12 23.36 -6.67
CA VAL A 1069 23.50 23.23 -6.21
C VAL A 1069 23.63 23.92 -4.86
N VAL A 1070 24.27 23.28 -3.89
CA VAL A 1070 24.52 23.82 -2.55
C VAL A 1070 26.00 23.68 -2.23
N VAL A 1071 26.66 24.79 -1.94
CA VAL A 1071 28.08 24.80 -1.55
C VAL A 1071 28.17 24.58 -0.03
N SER A 1072 28.70 23.45 0.40
CA SER A 1072 28.74 23.11 1.84
C SER A 1072 29.83 22.09 2.17
N ASN A 1073 30.87 22.54 2.87
CA ASN A 1073 31.96 21.67 3.34
C ASN A 1073 31.61 20.83 4.58
N SER A 1074 30.52 21.12 5.28
CA SER A 1074 29.96 20.23 6.31
C SER A 1074 28.83 19.33 5.79
N GLY A 1075 28.26 19.67 4.63
CA GLY A 1075 27.05 19.06 4.07
C GLY A 1075 25.74 19.56 4.72
N GLU A 1076 25.80 20.21 5.89
CA GLU A 1076 24.62 20.57 6.69
C GLU A 1076 23.63 21.48 5.95
N ALA A 1077 24.14 22.42 5.15
CA ALA A 1077 23.26 23.29 4.35
C ALA A 1077 22.49 22.49 3.27
N ALA A 1078 23.12 21.46 2.68
CA ALA A 1078 22.45 20.56 1.75
C ALA A 1078 21.44 19.66 2.44
N ASP A 1079 21.69 19.27 3.69
CA ASP A 1079 20.75 18.49 4.52
C ASP A 1079 19.48 19.30 4.82
N VAL A 1080 19.62 20.59 5.16
CA VAL A 1080 18.47 21.48 5.40
C VAL A 1080 17.69 21.76 4.11
N VAL A 1081 18.34 21.80 2.93
CA VAL A 1081 17.64 21.83 1.63
C VAL A 1081 16.90 20.51 1.38
N THR A 1082 17.58 19.38 1.56
CA THR A 1082 17.08 18.01 1.35
C THR A 1082 15.86 17.71 2.21
N LYS A 1083 15.88 18.18 3.47
CA LYS A 1083 14.77 18.12 4.42
C LYS A 1083 13.46 18.63 3.83
N TYR A 1084 13.49 19.73 3.07
CA TYR A 1084 12.30 20.32 2.45
C TYR A 1084 11.92 19.69 1.10
N ARG A 1085 12.52 18.52 0.78
CA ARG A 1085 12.20 17.61 -0.33
C ARG A 1085 11.93 18.32 -1.66
N PRO A 1086 12.95 18.97 -2.26
CA PRO A 1086 12.90 19.35 -3.67
C PRO A 1086 12.60 18.13 -4.55
N ASP A 1087 11.93 18.40 -5.67
CA ASP A 1087 11.67 17.49 -6.78
C ASP A 1087 12.94 17.23 -7.61
N VAL A 1088 13.81 18.24 -7.73
CA VAL A 1088 15.12 18.20 -8.39
C VAL A 1088 16.23 17.51 -7.56
N PRO A 1089 17.28 16.96 -8.20
CA PRO A 1089 18.51 16.57 -7.53
C PRO A 1089 19.22 17.76 -6.85
N VAL A 1090 19.89 17.49 -5.72
CA VAL A 1090 20.66 18.44 -4.92
C VAL A 1090 22.15 18.11 -5.04
N ILE A 1091 22.90 18.92 -5.79
CA ILE A 1091 24.34 18.76 -5.96
C ILE A 1091 25.05 19.45 -4.80
N VAL A 1092 25.87 18.70 -4.05
CA VAL A 1092 26.63 19.20 -2.90
C VAL A 1092 28.06 19.49 -3.36
N ALA A 1093 28.36 20.78 -3.58
CA ALA A 1093 29.70 21.22 -3.94
C ALA A 1093 30.55 21.32 -2.66
N THR A 1094 31.60 20.51 -2.58
CA THR A 1094 32.44 20.33 -1.37
C THR A 1094 33.89 20.04 -1.74
N SER A 1095 34.84 20.46 -0.92
CA SER A 1095 36.25 20.08 -1.03
C SER A 1095 36.62 18.83 -0.23
N GLU A 1096 35.67 18.26 0.50
CA GLU A 1096 35.89 17.17 1.45
C GLU A 1096 35.22 15.88 0.96
N GLU A 1097 36.02 14.87 0.64
CA GLU A 1097 35.55 13.61 0.02
C GLU A 1097 34.59 12.81 0.93
N SER A 1098 34.76 12.90 2.25
CA SER A 1098 33.81 12.32 3.22
C SER A 1098 32.39 12.88 3.04
N VAL A 1099 32.21 14.15 2.67
CA VAL A 1099 30.88 14.71 2.39
C VAL A 1099 30.31 14.15 1.08
N VAL A 1100 31.15 13.93 0.06
CA VAL A 1100 30.73 13.29 -1.21
C VAL A 1100 30.22 11.87 -0.98
N LEU A 1101 30.84 11.12 -0.07
CA LEU A 1101 30.40 9.79 0.32
C LEU A 1101 29.19 9.85 1.26
N GLN A 1102 29.11 10.79 2.21
CA GLN A 1102 27.94 10.99 3.07
C GLN A 1102 26.66 11.33 2.28
N CYS A 1103 26.75 11.96 1.11
CA CYS A 1103 25.62 12.16 0.19
C CYS A 1103 24.93 10.85 -0.23
N LYS A 1104 25.62 9.70 -0.15
CA LYS A 1104 25.12 8.39 -0.61
C LYS A 1104 24.02 7.78 0.25
N LEU A 1105 23.75 8.32 1.44
CA LEU A 1105 22.62 7.90 2.29
C LEU A 1105 21.47 8.93 2.34
N LYS A 1106 21.65 10.11 1.73
CA LYS A 1106 20.76 11.26 1.89
C LYS A 1106 19.92 11.49 0.63
N PHE A 1107 18.61 11.67 0.79
CA PHE A 1107 17.67 11.78 -0.33
C PHE A 1107 18.08 12.88 -1.32
N GLY A 1108 18.14 12.55 -2.61
CA GLY A 1108 18.37 13.51 -3.68
C GLY A 1108 19.78 14.12 -3.74
N GLN A 1109 20.67 13.83 -2.79
CA GLN A 1109 22.01 14.43 -2.75
C GLN A 1109 22.99 13.78 -3.72
N TYR A 1110 23.83 14.58 -4.34
CA TYR A 1110 24.89 14.17 -5.27
C TYR A 1110 26.16 14.98 -4.99
N GLY A 1111 27.20 14.34 -4.43
CA GLY A 1111 28.44 15.04 -4.13
C GLY A 1111 29.26 15.40 -5.38
N MET A 1112 29.61 16.67 -5.53
CA MET A 1112 30.54 17.18 -6.53
C MET A 1112 31.81 17.66 -5.81
N LEU A 1113 32.90 16.90 -5.97
CA LEU A 1113 34.20 17.24 -5.38
C LEU A 1113 34.83 18.41 -6.16
N VAL A 1114 35.16 19.49 -5.47
CA VAL A 1114 35.86 20.68 -6.02
C VAL A 1114 37.20 20.87 -5.30
N SER A 1115 38.14 21.62 -5.88
CA SER A 1115 39.40 21.88 -5.17
C SER A 1115 39.20 22.85 -4.00
N ARG A 1116 40.07 22.75 -2.99
CA ARG A 1116 40.13 23.70 -1.86
C ARG A 1116 40.46 25.14 -2.28
N GLY A 1117 40.92 25.37 -3.52
CA GLY A 1117 41.05 26.70 -4.10
C GLY A 1117 39.71 27.19 -4.67
N ASP A 1118 39.13 26.42 -5.58
CA ASP A 1118 37.93 26.79 -6.34
C ASP A 1118 36.70 27.03 -5.45
N ILE A 1119 36.59 26.29 -4.34
CA ILE A 1119 35.45 26.41 -3.41
C ILE A 1119 35.34 27.80 -2.73
N ASN A 1120 36.36 28.65 -2.84
CA ASN A 1120 36.28 30.03 -2.33
C ASN A 1120 35.63 31.00 -3.34
N SER A 1121 35.46 30.58 -4.60
CA SER A 1121 34.90 31.41 -5.67
C SER A 1121 33.53 30.89 -6.10
N ALA A 1122 32.46 31.57 -5.68
CA ALA A 1122 31.09 31.22 -6.07
C ALA A 1122 30.92 31.15 -7.60
N ASP A 1123 31.56 32.06 -8.35
CA ASP A 1123 31.44 32.11 -9.81
C ASP A 1123 32.21 30.97 -10.50
N ALA A 1124 33.32 30.49 -9.93
CA ALA A 1124 34.01 29.30 -10.43
C ALA A 1124 33.16 28.04 -10.21
N ILE A 1125 32.57 27.89 -9.02
CA ILE A 1125 31.66 26.78 -8.71
C ILE A 1125 30.43 26.79 -9.63
N VAL A 1126 29.92 27.97 -10.01
CA VAL A 1126 28.80 28.10 -10.96
C VAL A 1126 29.13 27.45 -12.30
N GLU A 1127 30.25 27.80 -12.94
CA GLU A 1127 30.61 27.25 -14.26
C GLU A 1127 31.04 25.77 -14.19
N MET A 1128 31.71 25.36 -13.10
CA MET A 1128 31.98 23.94 -12.83
C MET A 1128 30.67 23.14 -12.69
N ALA A 1129 29.70 23.65 -11.93
CA ALA A 1129 28.45 22.96 -11.67
C ALA A 1129 27.61 22.79 -12.95
N LYS A 1130 27.50 23.83 -13.80
CA LYS A 1130 26.83 23.75 -15.11
C LYS A 1130 27.39 22.60 -15.96
N THR A 1131 28.71 22.52 -16.05
CA THR A 1131 29.41 21.48 -16.82
C THR A 1131 29.13 20.11 -16.20
N TRP A 1132 29.30 19.99 -14.88
CA TRP A 1132 29.14 18.74 -14.16
C TRP A 1132 27.71 18.16 -14.22
N VAL A 1133 26.66 18.99 -14.07
CA VAL A 1133 25.27 18.47 -14.14
C VAL A 1133 24.91 17.99 -15.55
N ARG A 1134 25.49 18.59 -16.59
CA ARG A 1134 25.36 18.16 -17.99
C ARG A 1134 26.10 16.83 -18.21
N ASP A 1135 27.35 16.73 -17.76
CA ASP A 1135 28.18 15.51 -17.87
C ASP A 1135 27.61 14.32 -17.07
N GLN A 1136 26.90 14.57 -15.97
CA GLN A 1136 26.19 13.53 -15.20
C GLN A 1136 24.79 13.19 -15.75
N GLY A 1137 24.33 13.86 -16.81
CA GLY A 1137 22.99 13.66 -17.38
C GLY A 1137 21.84 14.06 -16.44
N LEU A 1138 22.11 14.94 -15.46
CA LEU A 1138 21.11 15.40 -14.48
C LEU A 1138 20.23 16.54 -15.01
N VAL A 1139 20.63 17.16 -16.14
CA VAL A 1139 19.90 18.22 -16.85
C VAL A 1139 19.85 17.93 -18.35
N SER A 1140 18.85 18.48 -19.05
CA SER A 1140 18.66 18.30 -20.49
C SER A 1140 17.97 19.49 -21.17
N GLY A 1141 18.33 19.73 -22.42
CA GLY A 1141 17.81 20.81 -23.26
C GLY A 1141 18.52 22.16 -23.07
N ASP A 1142 18.54 22.98 -24.13
CA ASP A 1142 19.30 24.24 -24.21
C ASP A 1142 18.75 25.37 -23.33
N SER A 1143 17.57 25.16 -22.72
CA SER A 1143 16.93 26.07 -21.76
C SER A 1143 16.97 25.56 -20.31
N ALA A 1144 17.84 24.60 -20.00
CA ALA A 1144 18.03 24.08 -18.65
C ALA A 1144 18.44 25.20 -17.67
N ARG A 1145 17.76 25.24 -16.52
CA ARG A 1145 18.02 26.21 -15.44
C ARG A 1145 18.27 25.50 -14.13
N ILE A 1146 19.23 26.01 -13.37
CA ILE A 1146 19.61 25.50 -12.05
C ILE A 1146 19.67 26.63 -11.04
N ALA A 1147 19.36 26.33 -9.78
CA ALA A 1147 19.59 27.24 -8.67
C ALA A 1147 20.90 26.88 -7.95
N ILE A 1148 21.61 27.88 -7.45
CA ILE A 1148 22.92 27.73 -6.81
C ILE A 1148 22.90 28.54 -5.52
N MET A 1149 23.06 27.83 -4.39
CA MET A 1149 23.06 28.36 -3.03
C MET A 1149 24.47 28.34 -2.45
N HIS A 1150 25.02 29.53 -2.23
CA HIS A 1150 26.38 29.76 -1.73
C HIS A 1150 26.37 30.78 -0.57
N GLY A 1151 27.37 30.78 0.31
CA GLY A 1151 27.52 31.79 1.36
C GLY A 1151 27.92 33.16 0.82
N TYR A 1152 27.69 34.23 1.61
CA TYR A 1152 27.95 35.60 1.15
C TYR A 1152 29.43 36.03 1.28
N GLU A 1153 30.06 35.75 2.43
CA GLU A 1153 31.45 36.15 2.72
C GLU A 1153 32.47 35.12 2.23
N THR A 1154 32.11 33.85 2.34
CA THR A 1154 32.78 32.67 1.77
C THR A 1154 31.72 31.89 1.00
N ALA A 1155 32.06 31.29 -0.15
CA ALA A 1155 31.04 30.58 -0.92
C ALA A 1155 30.47 29.33 -0.19
N ASP A 1156 31.20 28.78 0.78
CA ASP A 1156 30.72 27.76 1.73
C ASP A 1156 29.56 28.31 2.61
N VAL A 1157 28.39 27.65 2.58
CA VAL A 1157 27.19 28.07 3.31
C VAL A 1157 27.28 27.69 4.78
N ARG A 1158 27.51 28.68 5.65
CA ARG A 1158 27.60 28.51 7.12
C ARG A 1158 26.52 29.26 7.89
N SER A 1159 26.46 30.58 7.71
CA SER A 1159 25.59 31.51 8.47
C SER A 1159 24.76 32.43 7.58
N SER A 1160 25.28 32.75 6.39
CA SER A 1160 24.63 33.49 5.32
C SER A 1160 24.41 32.57 4.11
N ALA A 1161 23.42 32.90 3.29
CA ALA A 1161 23.12 32.19 2.05
C ALA A 1161 22.59 33.17 1.00
N VAL A 1162 23.06 33.01 -0.23
CA VAL A 1162 22.63 33.71 -1.45
C VAL A 1162 22.20 32.64 -2.44
N ILE A 1163 21.04 32.82 -3.07
CA ILE A 1163 20.54 31.94 -4.12
C ILE A 1163 20.62 32.70 -5.45
N ARG A 1164 21.27 32.10 -6.44
CA ARG A 1164 21.26 32.54 -7.83
C ARG A 1164 20.55 31.51 -8.69
N ILE A 1165 19.79 31.94 -9.71
CA ILE A 1165 19.29 31.05 -10.76
C ILE A 1165 20.06 31.36 -12.04
N VAL A 1166 20.58 30.32 -12.70
CA VAL A 1166 21.39 30.44 -13.93
C VAL A 1166 20.91 29.47 -15.00
N ALA A 1167 21.15 29.80 -16.27
CA ALA A 1167 21.08 28.85 -17.37
C ALA A 1167 22.38 28.00 -17.44
N VAL A 1168 22.28 26.80 -18.00
CA VAL A 1168 23.35 25.77 -18.05
C VAL A 1168 23.95 25.62 -19.44
#